data_AF-A0A158QPC0-F1
#
_entry.id   AF-A0A158QPC0-F1
#
_cell.length_a   1.000
_cell.length_b   1.000
_cell.length_c   1.000
_cell.angle_alpha   90.00
_cell.angle_beta   90.00
_cell.angle_gamma   90.00
#
_symmetry.space_group_name_H-M   'P 1'
#
loop_
_entity.id
_entity.type
_entity.pdbx_description
1 polymer ?
#
loop_
_entity_poly.entity_id
_entity_poly.type
_entity_poly.pdbx_seq_one_letter_code
_entity_poly.pdbx_strand_id
1 'polypeptide(L)'
;MHTFRNAFRDEDDSIYVYGTAAVAASTGQDIAKKRPQQRKPMRQSNVVERSERSLLCLSLNNPIRKICIAVVEWRPFEYLILLMICANCIALAVYQPYPAQDSDSKNTILEQIEYLFIVVFTIECILKVVALGFICHPGAYLRNAWNILDFIIVVIGLVSTILSRMNIQGFDVKALRAFRVLRPLRLVSGVPSLQVVLNAILRAMIPLLHIALLVLFVILIYAIIGLELFCGKLHSTCVDPATGQLAQKDPTPCGTDGSAFQCIPSDALTNMGVQWECSSNTSWPGPNNGITNFDNFGLAMLTVFQCVSLEGWTDVMYWVNDAVGREWPWIYFVTLVILGSFFVLNLVLGVLSGEFSKEREKARARGLFQKFREKQQLEEDLKGYLDWITQAEDIDPVNDEQEEEPQATATGEEVDEEGEDRTEETRPSKWRSRIKQFEKTNRRCRRACRRLVKSQTFYWLVILLVLLNTLVLTSEHYGQSEWLDDFQTMANLFFVILFSLEMLLKMYSLGFTTYTTSQFNRFDCFVVISSIIEFVLLYLRLMKPLGVSVLRSARLLRIFKVTKYWTSLRNLVSSLLNSLRSIMSLLLLLFLFIVIFALLGMQVFGGKFNFNPQQPKPRANFDTFIQALLTVFQILTGEDWNTVMYNGIESFGGVGTLGVIVSIYYIVLFICGNYILLNVFLAIAVDNLADADSLTNAEKEEEQQELEGEEEYDEEGEGFGEGGEGMDMEEQEPGEDLVTPRPRRMSELPTVTPHKPIPKASSLFILSHTNPFRVFCNKIVNHTYFTNSVLVCILVSSAMLAAEDPLEANSRRNTILNYFDYFFTTVFTIEITLKVVVFGLVFHKGSFCRNAFNLLDILVVAVSLVSFVLKSDAISVVKILRVLRVLRPLRAINRAKGLKHVVQCVIVAVKTIGNIMLVTFMLQFMFAIIGVQLFKGTFFSCNDLSKMTEAECRGEYIHYEDGDPTKPVSKKRVWSNNDFNFDNVGDAMVSLFVVSTFEGWPDLLYVAINSNEEDRGPVYNSRQAVALFFIAFIIVIAFFMMNIFVGFVIVTFQNEGEREYENCELDKNQVFCCASPISAHGLADLIQ
;
A
#
# COMPACT_ATOMS: atom_id res chain seq x y z
N MET A 1 28.34 46.96 37.97
CA MET A 1 28.56 45.63 37.38
C MET A 1 29.45 45.79 36.16
N HIS A 2 30.72 46.08 36.39
CA HIS A 2 31.73 46.45 35.40
C HIS A 2 32.94 45.55 35.60
N THR A 3 32.76 44.25 35.33
CA THR A 3 33.78 43.20 35.23
C THR A 3 33.03 41.91 34.96
N PHE A 4 33.07 41.42 33.72
CA PHE A 4 32.77 40.07 33.20
C PHE A 4 32.24 40.19 31.76
N ARG A 5 33.14 40.58 30.85
CA ARG A 5 32.96 40.52 29.40
C ARG A 5 34.29 40.12 28.78
N ASN A 6 34.75 38.90 29.10
CA ASN A 6 35.88 38.19 28.49
C ASN A 6 35.98 36.76 29.08
N ALA A 7 35.18 35.83 28.54
CA ALA A 7 35.39 34.37 28.55
C ALA A 7 34.17 33.74 27.85
N PHE A 8 34.38 32.76 26.98
CA PHE A 8 33.42 32.09 26.08
C PHE A 8 33.13 32.79 24.76
N ARG A 9 34.19 32.88 23.95
CA ARG A 9 34.12 32.83 22.50
C ARG A 9 35.33 32.02 22.04
N ASP A 10 35.27 30.71 22.21
CA ASP A 10 36.20 29.71 21.63
C ASP A 10 35.69 28.32 22.03
N GLU A 11 35.11 27.59 21.07
CA GLU A 11 35.24 26.14 20.83
C GLU A 11 34.13 25.69 19.86
N ASP A 12 34.27 26.09 18.61
CA ASP A 12 33.73 25.39 17.44
C ASP A 12 34.57 25.86 16.25
N ASP A 13 35.67 25.15 15.97
CA ASP A 13 36.23 24.94 14.62
C ASP A 13 37.60 24.23 14.66
N SER A 14 37.62 22.98 14.19
CA SER A 14 38.71 22.34 13.44
C SER A 14 38.26 20.90 13.16
N ILE A 15 38.07 20.46 11.92
CA ILE A 15 39.13 20.16 10.95
C ILE A 15 38.56 20.29 9.52
N TYR A 16 38.99 21.33 8.81
CA TYR A 16 39.00 21.44 7.34
C TYR A 16 40.39 21.94 6.91
N VAL A 17 41.23 21.07 6.35
CA VAL A 17 42.42 21.41 5.52
C VAL A 17 42.68 20.15 4.65
N TYR A 18 42.77 20.14 3.31
CA TYR A 18 43.54 20.92 2.33
C TYR A 18 42.75 20.98 0.99
N GLY A 19 42.89 21.96 0.09
CA GLY A 19 43.83 23.06 -0.02
C GLY A 19 43.37 24.10 -1.05
N THR A 20 43.79 25.33 -0.80
CA THR A 20 43.52 26.54 -1.58
C THR A 20 44.33 26.60 -2.86
N ALA A 21 43.65 26.84 -3.99
CA ALA A 21 44.26 27.34 -5.21
C ALA A 21 44.53 28.85 -5.06
N ALA A 22 45.79 29.26 -5.24
CA ALA A 22 46.19 30.65 -5.30
C ALA A 22 46.01 31.19 -6.72
N VAL A 23 45.34 32.34 -6.81
CA VAL A 23 45.29 33.20 -7.99
C VAL A 23 46.62 33.97 -8.07
N ALA A 24 47.37 33.77 -9.15
CA ALA A 24 48.46 34.64 -9.54
C ALA A 24 48.24 35.03 -11.01
N ALA A 25 48.08 36.34 -11.24
CA ALA A 25 48.05 36.94 -12.56
C ALA A 25 49.46 36.97 -13.15
N SER A 26 49.60 36.51 -14.40
CA SER A 26 50.69 36.90 -15.28
C SER A 26 50.23 36.87 -16.74
N THR A 27 50.40 38.02 -17.39
CA THR A 27 50.32 38.35 -18.81
C THR A 27 51.07 37.40 -19.75
N GLY A 28 50.55 37.20 -20.97
CA GLY A 28 51.36 36.79 -22.13
C GLY A 28 50.66 35.84 -23.12
N GLN A 29 50.49 36.30 -24.35
CA GLN A 29 49.95 35.65 -25.55
C GLN A 29 50.45 34.22 -25.81
N ASP A 30 49.57 33.31 -26.27
CA ASP A 30 49.58 32.86 -27.68
C ASP A 30 48.46 31.84 -28.00
N ILE A 31 47.92 32.01 -29.21
CA ILE A 31 46.77 31.31 -29.78
C ILE A 31 47.21 29.97 -30.38
N ALA A 32 46.62 28.85 -29.95
CA ALA A 32 46.62 27.61 -30.73
C ALA A 32 45.39 26.72 -30.44
N LYS A 33 44.50 26.62 -31.43
CA LYS A 33 43.34 25.72 -31.52
C LYS A 33 43.71 24.26 -31.21
N LYS A 34 43.05 23.63 -30.23
CA LYS A 34 42.91 22.17 -30.13
C LYS A 34 41.47 21.77 -29.79
N ARG A 35 40.95 20.83 -30.60
CA ARG A 35 39.60 20.21 -30.54
C ARG A 35 39.26 19.67 -29.14
N PRO A 36 37.98 19.68 -28.71
CA PRO A 36 37.58 19.03 -27.47
C PRO A 36 37.61 17.50 -27.65
N GLN A 37 38.56 16.84 -26.98
CA GLN A 37 38.50 15.39 -26.79
C GLN A 37 37.44 15.09 -25.72
N GLN A 38 36.41 14.34 -26.13
CA GLN A 38 35.47 13.65 -25.25
C GLN A 38 36.21 12.97 -24.10
N ARG A 39 36.06 13.49 -22.88
CA ARG A 39 36.41 12.76 -21.66
C ARG A 39 35.38 11.64 -21.48
N LYS A 40 35.79 10.40 -21.74
CA LYS A 40 35.09 9.21 -21.24
C LYS A 40 35.05 9.27 -19.71
N PRO A 41 33.95 8.86 -19.06
CA PRO A 41 33.89 8.78 -17.60
C PRO A 41 34.91 7.75 -17.12
N MET A 42 35.84 8.20 -16.28
CA MET A 42 36.85 7.36 -15.64
C MET A 42 36.12 6.45 -14.65
N ARG A 43 36.01 5.15 -14.98
CA ARG A 43 35.58 4.12 -14.03
C ARG A 43 36.54 4.13 -12.86
N GLN A 44 36.03 4.49 -11.68
CA GLN A 44 36.73 4.36 -10.40
C GLN A 44 36.96 2.85 -10.16
N SER A 45 38.12 2.33 -10.56
CA SER A 45 38.55 1.00 -10.16
C SER A 45 39.11 1.12 -8.74
N ASN A 46 38.42 0.54 -7.77
CA ASN A 46 38.96 0.34 -6.42
C ASN A 46 40.23 -0.52 -6.52
N VAL A 47 41.42 0.10 -6.53
CA VAL A 47 42.69 -0.62 -6.45
C VAL A 47 42.88 -0.99 -4.98
N VAL A 48 42.54 -2.23 -4.63
CA VAL A 48 42.80 -2.79 -3.30
C VAL A 48 44.33 -2.96 -3.16
N GLU A 49 44.97 -2.23 -2.26
CA GLU A 49 46.38 -2.43 -1.91
C GLU A 49 46.61 -3.87 -1.41
N ARG A 50 47.51 -4.60 -2.08
CA ARG A 50 47.75 -6.04 -1.81
C ARG A 50 48.99 -6.22 -0.95
N SER A 51 48.93 -7.11 0.02
CA SER A 51 50.09 -7.45 0.84
C SER A 51 51.15 -8.21 0.04
N GLU A 52 52.43 -7.90 0.31
CA GLU A 52 53.57 -8.58 -0.29
C GLU A 52 53.56 -10.09 -0.03
N ARG A 53 53.02 -10.53 1.13
CA ARG A 53 52.93 -11.94 1.54
C ARG A 53 51.51 -12.32 2.00
N SER A 54 50.97 -13.41 1.45
CA SER A 54 49.75 -14.09 1.91
C SER A 54 50.14 -15.30 2.78
N LEU A 55 49.39 -15.58 3.85
CA LEU A 55 49.64 -16.70 4.80
C LEU A 55 51.09 -16.74 5.34
N LEU A 56 51.74 -15.58 5.49
CA LEU A 56 53.13 -15.41 5.95
C LEU A 56 54.23 -16.00 5.02
N CYS A 57 53.88 -16.80 4.00
CA CYS A 57 54.83 -17.52 3.13
C CYS A 57 54.65 -17.33 1.61
N LEU A 58 53.49 -16.87 1.12
CA LEU A 58 53.18 -16.77 -0.31
C LEU A 58 53.39 -15.34 -0.84
N SER A 59 54.51 -15.09 -1.51
CA SER A 59 54.75 -13.80 -2.19
C SER A 59 53.86 -13.60 -3.42
N LEU A 60 53.68 -12.36 -3.88
CA LEU A 60 52.93 -12.03 -5.11
C LEU A 60 53.48 -12.73 -6.36
N ASN A 61 54.76 -13.11 -6.36
CA ASN A 61 55.43 -13.79 -7.46
C ASN A 61 55.25 -15.32 -7.44
N ASN A 62 54.66 -15.88 -6.39
CA ASN A 62 54.41 -17.32 -6.32
C ASN A 62 53.36 -17.72 -7.40
N PRO A 63 53.65 -18.72 -8.26
CA PRO A 63 52.76 -19.09 -9.35
C PRO A 63 51.37 -19.52 -8.86
N ILE A 64 51.29 -20.17 -7.69
CA ILE A 64 50.02 -20.62 -7.10
C ILE A 64 49.15 -19.42 -6.72
N ARG A 65 49.72 -18.43 -6.02
CA ARG A 65 49.00 -17.21 -5.63
C ARG A 65 48.55 -16.41 -6.87
N LYS A 66 49.40 -16.32 -7.89
CA LYS A 66 49.08 -15.63 -9.15
C LYS A 66 47.91 -16.28 -9.89
N ILE A 67 47.87 -17.61 -9.96
CA ILE A 67 46.74 -18.36 -10.56
C ILE A 67 45.47 -18.14 -9.73
N CYS A 68 45.54 -18.25 -8.40
CA CYS A 68 44.37 -18.02 -7.53
C CYS A 68 43.80 -16.61 -7.70
N ILE A 69 44.66 -15.58 -7.79
CA ILE A 69 44.25 -14.19 -8.05
C ILE A 69 43.54 -14.10 -9.41
N ALA A 70 44.13 -14.70 -10.46
CA ALA A 70 43.53 -14.67 -11.80
C ALA A 70 42.15 -15.35 -11.84
N VAL A 71 41.95 -16.44 -11.10
CA VAL A 71 40.66 -17.14 -11.00
C VAL A 71 39.64 -16.32 -10.22
N VAL A 72 40.01 -15.77 -9.06
CA VAL A 72 39.10 -15.00 -8.20
C VAL A 72 38.63 -13.70 -8.88
N GLU A 73 39.47 -13.05 -9.69
CA GLU A 73 39.10 -11.86 -10.45
C GLU A 73 38.30 -12.15 -11.73
N TRP A 74 38.18 -13.43 -12.10
CA TRP A 74 37.52 -13.81 -13.33
C TRP A 74 36.00 -13.65 -13.22
N ARG A 75 35.40 -12.80 -14.05
CA ARG A 75 33.94 -12.54 -14.04
C ARG A 75 33.07 -13.80 -14.16
N PRO A 76 33.40 -14.79 -15.01
CA PRO A 76 32.67 -16.06 -15.04
C PRO A 76 32.72 -16.84 -13.73
N PHE A 77 33.80 -16.73 -12.94
CA PHE A 77 33.89 -17.38 -11.62
C PHE A 77 32.87 -16.76 -10.65
N GLU A 78 32.70 -15.44 -10.67
CA GLU A 78 31.66 -14.72 -9.90
C GLU A 78 30.25 -15.21 -10.27
N TYR A 79 29.92 -15.29 -11.57
CA TYR A 79 28.63 -15.80 -12.04
C TYR A 79 28.41 -17.28 -11.71
N LEU A 80 29.46 -18.10 -11.77
CA LEU A 80 29.39 -19.52 -11.42
C LEU A 80 29.06 -19.69 -9.94
N ILE A 81 29.74 -18.97 -9.04
CA ILE A 81 29.46 -19.04 -7.60
C ILE A 81 28.05 -18.53 -7.30
N LEU A 82 27.62 -17.44 -7.93
CA LEU A 82 26.25 -16.93 -7.79
C LEU A 82 25.20 -17.97 -8.22
N LEU A 83 25.41 -18.65 -9.36
CA LEU A 83 24.53 -19.71 -9.84
C LEU A 83 24.51 -20.91 -8.88
N MET A 84 25.67 -21.28 -8.30
CA MET A 84 25.75 -22.34 -7.30
C MET A 84 25.06 -21.98 -5.98
N ILE A 85 25.09 -20.71 -5.57
CA ILE A 85 24.30 -20.22 -4.42
C ILE A 85 22.80 -20.33 -4.72
N CYS A 86 22.35 -19.88 -5.89
CA CYS A 86 20.95 -20.01 -6.31
C CYS A 86 20.50 -21.47 -6.37
N ALA A 87 21.32 -22.36 -6.94
CA ALA A 87 21.03 -23.80 -6.98
C ALA A 87 20.96 -24.42 -5.58
N ASN A 88 21.82 -24.00 -4.64
CA ASN A 88 21.74 -24.44 -3.24
C ASN A 88 20.44 -23.97 -2.57
N CYS A 89 20.03 -22.73 -2.81
CA CYS A 89 18.76 -22.20 -2.28
C CYS A 89 17.56 -22.99 -2.81
N ILE A 90 17.56 -23.34 -4.10
CA ILE A 90 16.51 -24.18 -4.70
C ILE A 90 16.52 -25.58 -4.07
N ALA A 91 17.70 -26.18 -3.85
CA ALA A 91 17.81 -27.47 -3.18
C ALA A 91 17.22 -27.44 -1.76
N LEU A 92 17.46 -26.37 -1.00
CA LEU A 92 16.85 -26.15 0.32
C LEU A 92 15.32 -25.98 0.24
N ALA A 93 14.81 -25.30 -0.79
CA ALA A 93 13.37 -25.12 -1.00
C ALA A 93 12.64 -26.40 -1.43
N VAL A 94 13.31 -27.29 -2.17
CA VAL A 94 12.73 -28.58 -2.60
C VAL A 94 12.77 -29.62 -1.46
N TYR A 95 13.62 -29.44 -0.46
CA TYR A 95 13.70 -30.33 0.70
C TYR A 95 12.38 -30.34 1.48
N GLN A 96 11.80 -31.53 1.67
CA GLN A 96 10.54 -31.69 2.39
C GLN A 96 10.76 -32.34 3.76
N PRO A 97 10.48 -31.64 4.87
CA PRO A 97 10.57 -32.23 6.20
C PRO A 97 9.41 -33.20 6.46
N TYR A 98 9.73 -34.41 6.94
CA TYR A 98 8.74 -35.41 7.35
C TYR A 98 8.76 -35.64 8.87
N PRO A 99 7.61 -36.00 9.47
CA PRO A 99 7.53 -36.35 10.89
C PRO A 99 8.38 -37.57 11.24
N ALA A 100 8.65 -37.75 12.54
CA ALA A 100 9.22 -38.98 13.12
C ALA A 100 10.53 -39.50 12.49
N GLN A 101 11.36 -38.60 11.92
CA GLN A 101 12.63 -38.93 11.25
C GLN A 101 12.48 -39.73 9.95
N ASP A 102 11.30 -39.69 9.32
CA ASP A 102 11.09 -40.28 8.00
C ASP A 102 11.75 -39.43 6.89
N SER A 103 12.01 -40.03 5.72
CA SER A 103 12.61 -39.33 4.58
C SER A 103 12.31 -40.01 3.24
N ASP A 104 12.04 -39.22 2.21
CA ASP A 104 11.88 -39.71 0.83
C ASP A 104 13.22 -39.80 0.08
N SER A 105 13.25 -40.59 -1.00
CA SER A 105 14.38 -40.75 -1.92
C SER A 105 14.90 -39.41 -2.45
N LYS A 106 14.01 -38.44 -2.68
CA LYS A 106 14.39 -37.08 -3.09
C LYS A 106 15.25 -36.38 -2.05
N ASN A 107 14.89 -36.49 -0.76
CA ASN A 107 15.67 -35.88 0.32
C ASN A 107 17.06 -36.51 0.41
N THR A 108 17.17 -37.82 0.25
CA THR A 108 18.46 -38.52 0.21
C THR A 108 19.34 -38.03 -0.94
N ILE A 109 18.77 -37.80 -2.13
CA ILE A 109 19.50 -37.22 -3.27
C ILE A 109 19.91 -35.78 -2.97
N LEU A 110 19.03 -34.96 -2.38
CA LEU A 110 19.36 -33.58 -2.00
C LEU A 110 20.48 -33.53 -0.96
N GLU A 111 20.52 -34.45 0.00
CA GLU A 111 21.62 -34.58 0.96
C GLU A 111 22.95 -35.00 0.28
N GLN A 112 22.90 -35.76 -0.82
CA GLN A 112 24.11 -36.05 -1.62
C GLN A 112 24.59 -34.83 -2.39
N ILE A 113 23.67 -34.10 -3.05
CA ILE A 113 23.96 -32.85 -3.76
C ILE A 113 24.54 -31.81 -2.78
N GLU A 114 24.11 -31.84 -1.52
CA GLU A 114 24.59 -30.94 -0.49
C GLU A 114 26.11 -31.04 -0.24
N TYR A 115 26.69 -32.25 -0.30
CA TYR A 115 28.14 -32.42 -0.23
C TYR A 115 28.87 -31.72 -1.40
N LEU A 116 28.30 -31.74 -2.61
CA LEU A 116 28.86 -31.04 -3.76
C LEU A 116 28.93 -29.53 -3.49
N PHE A 117 27.86 -28.95 -2.96
CA PHE A 117 27.83 -27.52 -2.63
C PHE A 117 28.89 -27.14 -1.59
N ILE A 118 29.01 -27.91 -0.50
CA ILE A 118 30.02 -27.66 0.54
C ILE A 118 31.44 -27.72 -0.03
N VAL A 119 31.73 -28.69 -0.90
CA VAL A 119 33.05 -28.81 -1.55
C VAL A 119 33.35 -27.59 -2.42
N VAL A 120 32.41 -27.18 -3.27
CA VAL A 120 32.56 -26.00 -4.15
C VAL A 120 32.82 -24.73 -3.32
N PHE A 121 32.06 -24.50 -2.26
CA PHE A 121 32.24 -23.33 -1.40
C PHE A 121 33.51 -23.39 -0.54
N THR A 122 33.97 -24.58 -0.18
CA THR A 122 35.26 -24.74 0.50
C THR A 122 36.41 -24.39 -0.44
N ILE A 123 36.36 -24.84 -1.70
CA ILE A 123 37.34 -24.47 -2.74
C ILE A 123 37.35 -22.97 -2.96
N GLU A 124 36.18 -22.35 -3.13
CA GLU A 124 36.02 -20.90 -3.25
C GLU A 124 36.68 -20.15 -2.09
N CYS A 125 36.39 -20.56 -0.85
CA CYS A 125 36.96 -19.97 0.36
C CYS A 125 38.49 -20.10 0.39
N ILE A 126 39.03 -21.28 0.07
CA ILE A 126 40.48 -21.52 0.02
C ILE A 126 41.15 -20.63 -1.04
N LEU A 127 40.57 -20.55 -2.24
CA LEU A 127 41.09 -19.71 -3.33
C LEU A 127 41.13 -18.22 -2.91
N LYS A 128 40.07 -17.71 -2.28
CA LYS A 128 40.01 -16.34 -1.76
C LYS A 128 41.02 -16.09 -0.63
N VAL A 129 41.19 -17.02 0.30
CA VAL A 129 42.18 -16.91 1.39
C VAL A 129 43.62 -16.92 0.85
N VAL A 130 43.93 -17.76 -0.14
CA VAL A 130 45.25 -17.78 -0.77
C VAL A 130 45.53 -16.50 -1.55
N ALA A 131 44.55 -15.98 -2.29
CA ALA A 131 44.66 -14.75 -3.09
C ALA A 131 44.83 -13.49 -2.21
N LEU A 132 43.93 -13.30 -1.25
CA LEU A 132 43.80 -12.08 -0.43
C LEU A 132 44.60 -12.15 0.88
N GLY A 133 44.94 -13.34 1.37
CA GLY A 133 45.55 -13.58 2.68
C GLY A 133 44.54 -13.63 3.82
N PHE A 134 44.93 -14.20 4.97
CA PHE A 134 43.98 -14.60 6.01
C PHE A 134 43.51 -13.46 6.94
N ILE A 135 44.38 -12.88 7.78
CA ILE A 135 44.01 -11.87 8.82
C ILE A 135 44.94 -10.64 8.88
N CYS A 136 46.25 -10.82 8.65
CA CYS A 136 47.30 -9.89 9.12
C CYS A 136 47.42 -8.54 8.38
N HIS A 137 46.56 -8.22 7.41
CA HIS A 137 46.66 -7.01 6.59
C HIS A 137 45.29 -6.41 6.29
N PRO A 138 45.19 -5.09 6.01
CA PRO A 138 43.90 -4.40 5.86
C PRO A 138 43.04 -4.94 4.70
N GLY A 139 43.65 -5.44 3.63
CA GLY A 139 42.97 -6.13 2.53
C GLY A 139 42.77 -7.64 2.71
N ALA A 140 42.95 -8.18 3.92
CA ALA A 140 42.83 -9.62 4.18
C ALA A 140 41.38 -10.12 4.11
N TYR A 141 41.21 -11.40 3.79
CA TYR A 141 39.91 -12.05 3.58
C TYR A 141 38.96 -11.84 4.77
N LEU A 142 39.38 -12.17 6.00
CA LEU A 142 38.53 -12.10 7.19
C LEU A 142 38.31 -10.68 7.76
N ARG A 143 38.92 -9.63 7.19
CA ARG A 143 38.61 -8.24 7.60
C ARG A 143 37.38 -7.67 6.90
N ASN A 144 36.95 -8.29 5.81
CA ASN A 144 35.69 -7.94 5.14
C ASN A 144 34.53 -8.67 5.82
N ALA A 145 33.56 -7.93 6.35
CA ALA A 145 32.39 -8.48 7.05
C ALA A 145 31.62 -9.55 6.24
N TRP A 146 31.55 -9.39 4.91
CA TRP A 146 30.85 -10.33 4.03
C TRP A 146 31.61 -11.66 3.87
N ASN A 147 32.94 -11.58 3.80
CA ASN A 147 33.79 -12.78 3.74
C ASN A 147 33.80 -13.52 5.09
N ILE A 148 33.62 -12.83 6.21
CA ILE A 148 33.43 -13.46 7.54
C ILE A 148 32.17 -14.31 7.53
N LEU A 149 31.05 -13.77 7.03
CA LEU A 149 29.79 -14.52 6.92
C LEU A 149 29.98 -15.77 6.05
N ASP A 150 30.60 -15.62 4.88
CA ASP A 150 30.91 -16.74 3.98
C ASP A 150 31.78 -17.81 4.65
N PHE A 151 32.81 -17.38 5.39
CA PHE A 151 33.71 -18.27 6.13
C PHE A 151 32.97 -19.05 7.22
N ILE A 152 32.14 -18.37 8.03
CA ILE A 152 31.35 -18.99 9.09
C ILE A 152 30.42 -20.07 8.51
N ILE A 153 29.75 -19.77 7.40
CA ILE A 153 28.83 -20.72 6.75
C ILE A 153 29.57 -21.98 6.27
N VAL A 154 30.74 -21.81 5.65
CA VAL A 154 31.56 -22.94 5.19
C VAL A 154 32.07 -23.77 6.38
N VAL A 155 32.56 -23.12 7.44
CA VAL A 155 33.06 -23.80 8.65
C VAL A 155 31.95 -24.59 9.34
N ILE A 156 30.78 -23.98 9.57
CA ILE A 156 29.63 -24.69 10.18
C ILE A 156 29.20 -25.87 9.30
N GLY A 157 29.19 -25.69 7.97
CA GLY A 157 28.90 -26.77 7.03
C GLY A 157 29.87 -27.95 7.15
N LEU A 158 31.18 -27.69 7.18
CA LEU A 158 32.22 -28.70 7.36
C LEU A 158 32.10 -29.40 8.71
N VAL A 159 31.93 -28.65 9.80
CA VAL A 159 31.75 -29.18 11.16
C VAL A 159 30.51 -30.07 11.25
N SER A 160 29.38 -29.62 10.70
CA SER A 160 28.13 -30.40 10.63
C SER A 160 28.34 -31.72 9.88
N THR A 161 29.02 -31.69 8.74
CA THR A 161 29.34 -32.89 7.95
C THR A 161 30.26 -33.86 8.70
N ILE A 162 31.30 -33.35 9.36
CA ILE A 162 32.24 -34.18 10.14
C ILE A 162 31.52 -34.83 11.33
N LEU A 163 30.74 -34.05 12.09
CA LEU A 163 29.97 -34.55 13.23
C LEU A 163 28.95 -35.61 12.80
N SER A 164 28.27 -35.40 11.66
CA SER A 164 27.33 -36.37 11.10
C SER A 164 28.01 -37.68 10.72
N ARG A 165 29.28 -37.67 10.29
CA ARG A 165 30.05 -38.89 10.01
C ARG A 165 30.57 -39.57 11.26
N MET A 166 30.89 -38.80 12.30
CA MET A 166 31.45 -39.33 13.56
C MET A 166 30.39 -39.93 14.49
N ASN A 167 29.09 -39.75 14.19
CA ASN A 167 27.94 -40.35 14.88
C ASN A 167 28.03 -40.29 16.42
N ILE A 168 28.50 -39.16 16.96
CA ILE A 168 28.66 -38.98 18.41
C ILE A 168 27.27 -38.92 19.04
N GLN A 169 26.92 -39.95 19.82
CA GLN A 169 25.67 -40.02 20.57
C GLN A 169 25.64 -38.88 21.61
N GLY A 170 24.65 -37.97 21.50
CA GLY A 170 24.40 -36.90 22.47
C GLY A 170 24.39 -35.47 21.90
N PHE A 171 24.83 -35.25 20.65
CA PHE A 171 24.72 -33.94 20.01
C PHE A 171 23.57 -33.93 19.00
N ASP A 172 22.62 -33.00 19.14
CA ASP A 172 21.52 -32.87 18.18
C ASP A 172 22.03 -32.25 16.86
N VAL A 173 22.50 -33.12 15.98
CA VAL A 173 23.00 -32.75 14.65
C VAL A 173 21.91 -32.08 13.79
N LYS A 174 20.62 -32.18 14.16
CA LYS A 174 19.51 -31.47 13.48
C LYS A 174 19.55 -29.97 13.73
N ALA A 175 19.87 -29.53 14.95
CA ALA A 175 20.04 -28.11 15.24
C ALA A 175 21.18 -27.50 14.41
N LEU A 176 22.27 -28.25 14.20
CA LEU A 176 23.37 -27.81 13.32
C LEU A 176 22.99 -27.75 11.85
N ARG A 177 22.03 -28.57 11.40
CA ARG A 177 21.48 -28.51 10.04
C ARG A 177 20.67 -27.24 9.79
N ALA A 178 20.05 -26.66 10.82
CA ALA A 178 19.30 -25.41 10.69
C ALA A 178 20.19 -24.24 10.22
N PHE A 179 21.47 -24.19 10.60
CA PHE A 179 22.40 -23.13 10.15
C PHE A 179 22.64 -23.11 8.63
N ARG A 180 22.30 -24.19 7.90
CA ARG A 180 22.33 -24.21 6.43
C ARG A 180 21.40 -23.14 5.84
N VAL A 181 20.39 -22.70 6.58
CA VAL A 181 19.49 -21.61 6.20
C VAL A 181 20.16 -20.24 6.08
N LEU A 182 21.38 -20.07 6.57
CA LEU A 182 22.13 -18.82 6.43
C LEU A 182 22.76 -18.66 5.04
N ARG A 183 22.79 -19.71 4.21
CA ARG A 183 23.41 -19.68 2.87
C ARG A 183 22.77 -18.74 1.86
N PRO A 184 21.45 -18.52 1.83
CA PRO A 184 20.85 -17.49 1.01
C PRO A 184 21.42 -16.08 1.30
N LEU A 185 21.95 -15.81 2.51
CA LEU A 185 22.61 -14.52 2.80
C LEU A 185 23.87 -14.29 1.96
N ARG A 186 24.48 -15.35 1.41
CA ARG A 186 25.61 -15.24 0.46
C ARG A 186 25.17 -14.60 -0.87
N LEU A 187 23.87 -14.56 -1.17
CA LEU A 187 23.34 -13.78 -2.29
C LEU A 187 23.59 -12.28 -2.09
N VAL A 188 23.52 -11.79 -0.83
CA VAL A 188 23.79 -10.38 -0.49
C VAL A 188 25.28 -10.06 -0.67
N SER A 189 26.19 -10.98 -0.32
CA SER A 189 27.62 -10.79 -0.57
C SER A 189 27.95 -10.80 -2.07
N GLY A 190 27.18 -11.53 -2.89
CA GLY A 190 27.33 -11.58 -4.35
C GLY A 190 26.70 -10.42 -5.14
N VAL A 191 25.70 -9.72 -4.58
CA VAL A 191 24.95 -8.67 -5.30
C VAL A 191 25.22 -7.28 -4.68
N PRO A 192 25.99 -6.40 -5.33
CA PRO A 192 26.39 -5.11 -4.75
C PRO A 192 25.23 -4.17 -4.41
N SER A 193 24.15 -4.17 -5.20
CA SER A 193 22.98 -3.34 -4.93
C SER A 193 22.31 -3.70 -3.60
N LEU A 194 22.23 -5.00 -3.26
CA LEU A 194 21.68 -5.46 -1.98
C LEU A 194 22.54 -5.01 -0.79
N GLN A 195 23.86 -4.95 -0.95
CA GLN A 195 24.76 -4.47 0.12
C GLN A 195 24.52 -3.00 0.44
N VAL A 196 24.34 -2.16 -0.57
CA VAL A 196 24.06 -0.73 -0.38
C VAL A 196 22.74 -0.56 0.36
N VAL A 197 21.70 -1.29 -0.06
CA VAL A 197 20.37 -1.25 0.56
C VAL A 197 20.40 -1.75 2.01
N LEU A 198 21.03 -2.89 2.30
CA LEU A 198 21.12 -3.42 3.66
C LEU A 198 21.86 -2.44 4.58
N ASN A 199 22.96 -1.84 4.12
CA ASN A 199 23.70 -0.85 4.90
C ASN A 199 22.87 0.42 5.18
N ALA A 200 22.02 0.85 4.25
CA ALA A 200 21.10 1.96 4.47
C ALA A 200 20.07 1.62 5.57
N ILE A 201 19.45 0.43 5.50
CA ILE A 201 18.50 -0.08 6.50
C ILE A 201 19.14 -0.20 7.89
N LEU A 202 20.37 -0.71 7.97
CA LEU A 202 21.08 -0.84 9.25
C LEU A 202 21.40 0.51 9.90
N ARG A 203 21.70 1.54 9.10
CA ARG A 203 21.92 2.90 9.61
C ARG A 203 20.63 3.54 10.10
N ALA A 204 19.52 3.32 9.41
CA ALA A 204 18.19 3.81 9.83
C ALA A 204 17.70 3.18 11.14
N MET A 205 18.23 2.02 11.53
CA MET A 205 17.83 1.31 12.75
C MET A 205 18.36 1.99 14.03
N ILE A 206 19.50 2.67 13.96
CA ILE A 206 20.16 3.28 15.12
C ILE A 206 19.25 4.30 15.85
N PRO A 207 18.66 5.30 15.17
CA PRO A 207 17.78 6.27 15.83
C PRO A 207 16.51 5.63 16.43
N LEU A 208 16.06 4.50 15.89
CA LEU A 208 14.91 3.76 16.41
C LEU A 208 15.18 3.02 17.72
N LEU A 209 16.45 2.80 18.08
CA LEU A 209 16.80 2.07 19.31
C LEU A 209 16.22 2.75 20.56
N HIS A 210 16.18 4.08 20.60
CA HIS A 210 15.56 4.83 21.70
C HIS A 210 14.05 4.58 21.81
N ILE A 211 13.37 4.49 20.67
CA ILE A 211 11.93 4.19 20.65
C ILE A 211 11.70 2.73 21.04
N ALA A 212 12.49 1.80 20.52
CA ALA A 212 12.41 0.38 20.90
C ALA A 212 12.59 0.18 22.40
N LEU A 213 13.49 0.94 23.04
CA LEU A 213 13.68 0.93 24.49
C LEU A 213 12.45 1.48 25.23
N LEU A 214 11.82 2.54 24.73
CA LEU A 214 10.57 3.07 25.28
C LEU A 214 9.43 2.03 25.17
N VAL A 215 9.28 1.38 24.03
CA VAL A 215 8.27 0.33 23.80
C VAL A 215 8.48 -0.83 24.76
N LEU A 216 9.72 -1.31 24.88
CA LEU A 216 10.07 -2.35 25.83
C LEU A 216 9.69 -1.93 27.26
N PHE A 217 9.99 -0.69 27.65
CA PHE A 217 9.64 -0.18 28.97
C PHE A 217 8.11 -0.14 29.20
N VAL A 218 7.32 0.30 28.21
CA VAL A 218 5.85 0.28 28.29
C VAL A 218 5.34 -1.15 28.43
N ILE A 219 5.85 -2.10 27.63
CA ILE A 219 5.49 -3.52 27.73
C ILE A 219 5.80 -4.07 29.13
N LEU A 220 6.96 -3.73 29.69
CA LEU A 220 7.36 -4.18 31.03
C LEU A 220 6.41 -3.63 32.12
N ILE A 221 6.03 -2.35 32.06
CA ILE A 221 5.08 -1.75 33.01
C ILE A 221 3.73 -2.48 32.93
N TYR A 222 3.17 -2.61 31.74
CA TYR A 222 1.87 -3.24 31.56
C TYR A 222 1.90 -4.73 31.89
N ALA A 223 3.01 -5.44 31.63
CA ALA A 223 3.16 -6.83 32.05
C ALA A 223 3.15 -6.99 33.57
N ILE A 224 3.79 -6.08 34.31
CA ILE A 224 3.76 -6.09 35.79
C ILE A 224 2.35 -5.74 36.31
N ILE A 225 1.71 -4.71 35.75
CA ILE A 225 0.34 -4.33 36.14
C ILE A 225 -0.63 -5.49 35.84
N GLY A 226 -0.55 -6.11 34.67
CA GLY A 226 -1.38 -7.25 34.28
C GLY A 226 -1.14 -8.49 35.16
N LEU A 227 0.12 -8.77 35.51
CA LEU A 227 0.49 -9.82 36.47
C LEU A 227 -0.19 -9.58 37.82
N GLU A 228 -0.09 -8.39 38.40
CA GLU A 228 -0.69 -8.08 39.70
C GLU A 228 -2.24 -8.10 39.66
N LEU A 229 -2.85 -7.65 38.56
CA LEU A 229 -4.32 -7.58 38.45
C LEU A 229 -4.97 -8.91 38.11
N PHE A 230 -4.33 -9.75 37.27
CA PHE A 230 -4.98 -10.89 36.62
C PHE A 230 -4.31 -12.25 36.90
N CYS A 231 -3.27 -12.31 37.74
CA CYS A 231 -2.61 -13.57 38.10
C CYS A 231 -3.62 -14.60 38.64
N GLY A 232 -3.59 -15.81 38.08
CA GLY A 232 -4.41 -16.94 38.50
C GLY A 232 -5.90 -16.85 38.13
N LYS A 233 -6.35 -15.75 37.50
CA LYS A 233 -7.79 -15.54 37.22
C LYS A 233 -8.29 -16.31 36.00
N LEU A 234 -7.40 -16.65 35.07
CA LEU A 234 -7.75 -17.27 33.78
C LEU A 234 -7.80 -18.81 33.80
N HIS A 235 -7.83 -19.44 34.98
CA HIS A 235 -7.88 -20.90 35.15
C HIS A 235 -9.25 -21.45 35.54
N SER A 236 -10.22 -20.57 35.79
CA SER A 236 -11.57 -20.99 36.19
C SER A 236 -12.44 -21.16 34.95
N THR A 237 -13.10 -22.30 34.80
CA THR A 237 -14.04 -22.57 33.69
C THR A 237 -15.25 -23.38 34.18
N CYS A 238 -16.25 -23.52 33.32
CA CYS A 238 -17.49 -24.20 33.65
C CYS A 238 -17.28 -25.72 33.64
N VAL A 239 -17.67 -26.38 34.73
CA VAL A 239 -17.67 -27.83 34.87
C VAL A 239 -19.07 -28.35 35.15
N ASP A 240 -19.34 -29.55 34.66
CA ASP A 240 -20.56 -30.28 35.01
C ASP A 240 -20.34 -30.95 36.39
N PRO A 241 -21.13 -30.59 37.42
CA PRO A 241 -20.98 -31.15 38.76
C PRO A 241 -21.25 -32.67 38.82
N ALA A 242 -21.99 -33.23 37.85
CA ALA A 242 -22.31 -34.66 37.83
C ALA A 242 -21.15 -35.53 37.30
N THR A 243 -20.40 -35.03 36.30
CA THR A 243 -19.31 -35.76 35.64
C THR A 243 -17.92 -35.31 36.07
N GLY A 244 -17.79 -34.11 36.64
CA GLY A 244 -16.52 -33.47 36.96
C GLY A 244 -15.69 -33.11 35.73
N GLN A 245 -16.28 -33.16 34.53
CA GLN A 245 -15.65 -32.81 33.26
C GLN A 245 -15.99 -31.36 32.88
N LEU A 246 -15.20 -30.80 31.95
CA LEU A 246 -15.45 -29.50 31.36
C LEU A 246 -16.84 -29.50 30.70
N ALA A 247 -17.65 -28.49 31.02
CA ALA A 247 -19.02 -28.37 30.52
C ALA A 247 -19.09 -27.83 29.08
N GLN A 248 -18.09 -27.04 28.68
CA GLN A 248 -17.97 -26.47 27.34
C GLN A 248 -16.80 -27.10 26.60
N LYS A 249 -16.98 -27.32 25.29
CA LYS A 249 -15.95 -27.85 24.38
C LYS A 249 -14.80 -26.87 24.18
N ASP A 250 -15.11 -25.61 23.92
CA ASP A 250 -14.15 -24.50 23.88
C ASP A 250 -14.27 -23.76 25.21
N PRO A 251 -13.49 -24.18 26.24
CA PRO A 251 -13.63 -23.62 27.57
C PRO A 251 -13.29 -22.14 27.55
N THR A 252 -14.21 -21.35 28.08
CA THR A 252 -14.02 -19.93 28.35
C THR A 252 -13.79 -19.72 29.85
N PRO A 253 -13.08 -18.64 30.24
CA PRO A 253 -13.00 -18.28 31.64
C PRO A 253 -14.38 -18.00 32.23
N CYS A 254 -14.55 -18.27 33.53
CA CYS A 254 -15.76 -17.90 34.27
C CYS A 254 -15.39 -17.20 35.57
N GLY A 255 -16.34 -16.45 36.12
CA GLY A 255 -16.19 -15.72 37.37
C GLY A 255 -17.39 -15.89 38.29
N THR A 256 -17.19 -15.56 39.56
CA THR A 256 -18.25 -15.58 40.59
C THR A 256 -18.89 -14.20 40.81
N ASP A 257 -18.31 -13.14 40.24
CA ASP A 257 -18.83 -11.78 40.29
C ASP A 257 -20.10 -11.62 39.44
N GLY A 258 -21.00 -10.72 39.84
CA GLY A 258 -22.30 -10.53 39.18
C GLY A 258 -22.23 -10.03 37.73
N SER A 259 -21.12 -9.41 37.33
CA SER A 259 -20.89 -8.92 35.95
C SER A 259 -19.99 -9.84 35.10
N ALA A 260 -19.37 -10.84 35.73
CA ALA A 260 -18.54 -11.86 35.09
C ALA A 260 -19.39 -12.91 34.37
N PHE A 261 -18.75 -13.77 33.58
CA PHE A 261 -19.45 -14.84 32.87
C PHE A 261 -19.92 -15.91 33.85
N GLN A 262 -21.24 -16.12 33.91
CA GLN A 262 -21.86 -17.16 34.72
C GLN A 262 -22.13 -18.39 33.87
N CYS A 263 -21.75 -19.55 34.41
CA CYS A 263 -21.98 -20.84 33.79
C CYS A 263 -23.48 -21.18 33.78
N ILE A 264 -24.15 -20.93 32.66
CA ILE A 264 -25.56 -21.26 32.46
C ILE A 264 -25.67 -22.39 31.43
N PRO A 265 -26.42 -23.48 31.70
CA PRO A 265 -26.62 -24.56 30.75
C PRO A 265 -27.36 -24.07 29.50
N SER A 266 -26.92 -24.49 28.32
CA SER A 266 -27.35 -23.96 27.03
C SER A 266 -28.63 -24.56 26.46
N ASP A 267 -29.42 -25.36 27.20
CA ASP A 267 -30.63 -25.97 26.63
C ASP A 267 -31.85 -25.96 27.55
N ALA A 268 -32.94 -25.36 27.04
CA ALA A 268 -34.30 -25.45 27.57
C ALA A 268 -34.96 -26.83 27.30
N LEU A 269 -34.22 -27.80 26.74
CA LEU A 269 -34.72 -29.12 26.30
C LEU A 269 -34.34 -30.28 27.22
N THR A 270 -33.48 -30.06 28.22
CA THR A 270 -33.30 -31.02 29.32
C THR A 270 -33.94 -30.45 30.58
N ASN A 271 -35.13 -30.94 30.93
CA ASN A 271 -35.79 -30.70 32.22
C ASN A 271 -35.02 -31.32 33.42
N MET A 272 -33.70 -31.41 33.35
CA MET A 272 -32.82 -31.75 34.45
C MET A 272 -32.00 -30.49 34.72
N GLY A 273 -32.40 -29.71 35.72
CA GLY A 273 -31.74 -28.45 36.12
C GLY A 273 -30.30 -28.63 36.59
N VAL A 274 -29.42 -29.02 35.68
CA VAL A 274 -27.97 -29.15 35.90
C VAL A 274 -27.38 -27.76 35.70
N GLN A 275 -27.11 -27.09 36.82
CA GLN A 275 -26.39 -25.83 36.82
C GLN A 275 -24.89 -26.14 36.76
N TRP A 276 -24.23 -25.69 35.70
CA TRP A 276 -22.77 -25.77 35.59
C TRP A 276 -22.13 -24.91 36.68
N GLU A 277 -21.07 -25.42 37.29
CA GLU A 277 -20.34 -24.71 38.35
C GLU A 277 -19.06 -24.11 37.77
N CYS A 278 -18.74 -22.88 38.15
CA CYS A 278 -17.46 -22.27 37.82
C CYS A 278 -16.40 -22.79 38.80
N SER A 279 -15.43 -23.57 38.31
CA SER A 279 -14.39 -24.17 39.14
C SER A 279 -13.00 -23.82 38.63
N SER A 280 -12.08 -23.57 39.56
CA SER A 280 -10.65 -23.35 39.29
C SER A 280 -9.82 -24.63 39.35
N ASN A 281 -10.36 -25.72 39.91
CA ASN A 281 -9.67 -27.00 40.03
C ASN A 281 -10.05 -27.91 38.86
N THR A 282 -9.59 -27.55 37.66
CA THR A 282 -9.92 -28.24 36.42
C THR A 282 -8.66 -28.71 35.71
N SER A 283 -8.80 -29.60 34.73
CA SER A 283 -7.70 -30.00 33.83
C SER A 283 -7.37 -28.93 32.79
N TRP A 284 -8.07 -27.79 32.79
CA TRP A 284 -7.89 -26.76 31.79
C TRP A 284 -6.77 -25.78 32.21
N PRO A 285 -5.70 -25.64 31.40
CA PRO A 285 -4.57 -24.77 31.72
C PRO A 285 -4.82 -23.28 31.45
N GLY A 286 -6.02 -22.91 31.00
CA GLY A 286 -6.39 -21.57 30.57
C GLY A 286 -6.43 -21.39 29.03
N PRO A 287 -6.76 -20.17 28.55
CA PRO A 287 -6.92 -19.88 27.13
C PRO A 287 -5.68 -20.21 26.29
N ASN A 288 -5.89 -20.64 25.05
CA ASN A 288 -4.84 -21.06 24.10
C ASN A 288 -3.83 -22.03 24.73
N ASN A 289 -4.32 -23.11 25.37
CA ASN A 289 -3.49 -24.12 26.03
C ASN A 289 -2.55 -23.54 27.11
N GLY A 290 -3.01 -22.50 27.80
CA GLY A 290 -2.26 -21.84 28.87
C GLY A 290 -1.13 -20.93 28.38
N ILE A 291 -1.13 -20.50 27.11
CA ILE A 291 -0.14 -19.55 26.57
C ILE A 291 -0.51 -18.12 26.93
N THR A 292 -1.79 -17.75 26.75
CA THR A 292 -2.29 -16.39 27.03
C THR A 292 -2.77 -16.31 28.48
N ASN A 293 -1.86 -15.97 29.38
CA ASN A 293 -2.16 -15.70 30.79
C ASN A 293 -1.20 -14.67 31.41
N PHE A 294 -1.51 -14.30 32.65
CA PHE A 294 -0.75 -13.34 33.45
C PHE A 294 -0.17 -13.98 34.71
N ASP A 295 0.17 -15.27 34.71
CA ASP A 295 0.64 -15.96 35.93
C ASP A 295 2.14 -15.77 36.17
N ASN A 296 2.89 -15.64 35.08
CA ASN A 296 4.34 -15.47 35.10
C ASN A 296 4.72 -14.24 34.31
N PHE A 297 5.77 -13.55 34.75
CA PHE A 297 6.26 -12.34 34.10
C PHE A 297 6.53 -12.51 32.60
N GLY A 298 7.11 -13.65 32.18
CA GLY A 298 7.37 -13.92 30.76
C GLY A 298 6.10 -14.12 29.90
N LEU A 299 5.08 -14.78 30.44
CA LEU A 299 3.80 -15.00 29.73
C LEU A 299 2.95 -13.73 29.70
N ALA A 300 2.98 -12.94 30.79
CA ALA A 300 2.40 -11.62 30.83
C ALA A 300 3.06 -10.70 29.78
N MET A 301 4.40 -10.74 29.65
CA MET A 301 5.12 -9.99 28.62
C MET A 301 4.74 -10.42 27.20
N LEU A 302 4.59 -11.73 26.95
CA LEU A 302 4.17 -12.25 25.64
C LEU A 302 2.73 -11.84 25.30
N THR A 303 1.81 -11.94 26.27
CA THR A 303 0.40 -11.55 26.11
C THR A 303 0.27 -10.05 25.88
N VAL A 304 1.04 -9.22 26.60
CA VAL A 304 1.08 -7.76 26.39
C VAL A 304 1.68 -7.42 25.03
N PHE A 305 2.74 -8.11 24.60
CA PHE A 305 3.30 -7.93 23.26
C PHE A 305 2.27 -8.23 22.16
N GLN A 306 1.53 -9.33 22.30
CA GLN A 306 0.43 -9.66 21.39
C GLN A 306 -0.66 -8.56 21.36
N CYS A 307 -1.01 -8.00 22.52
CA CYS A 307 -1.99 -6.92 22.56
C CYS A 307 -1.47 -5.63 21.88
N VAL A 308 -0.18 -5.31 22.06
CA VAL A 308 0.48 -4.15 21.47
C VAL A 308 0.59 -4.24 19.95
N SER A 309 0.73 -5.46 19.40
CA SER A 309 0.71 -5.67 17.95
C SER A 309 -0.68 -5.56 17.31
N LEU A 310 -1.73 -5.25 18.10
CA LEU A 310 -3.14 -5.13 17.67
C LEU A 310 -3.78 -6.43 17.15
N GLU A 311 -3.26 -7.59 17.53
CA GLU A 311 -3.77 -8.88 17.06
C GLU A 311 -4.33 -9.74 18.20
N GLY A 312 -5.60 -10.16 18.12
CA GLY A 312 -6.27 -10.94 19.16
C GLY A 312 -6.35 -10.26 20.54
N TRP A 313 -6.16 -8.93 20.61
CA TRP A 313 -6.14 -8.18 21.88
C TRP A 313 -7.54 -8.10 22.52
N THR A 314 -8.60 -8.09 21.68
CA THR A 314 -9.98 -8.13 22.12
C THR A 314 -10.34 -9.46 22.76
N ASP A 315 -9.79 -10.57 22.25
CA ASP A 315 -10.05 -11.90 22.81
C ASP A 315 -9.48 -12.00 24.23
N VAL A 316 -8.26 -11.50 24.43
CA VAL A 316 -7.65 -11.41 25.77
C VAL A 316 -8.49 -10.51 26.69
N MET A 317 -8.99 -9.38 26.19
CA MET A 317 -9.89 -8.52 26.95
C MET A 317 -11.19 -9.23 27.33
N TYR A 318 -11.80 -9.97 26.39
CA TYR A 318 -13.04 -10.70 26.65
C TYR A 318 -12.82 -11.84 27.65
N TRP A 319 -11.73 -12.60 27.55
CA TRP A 319 -11.37 -13.63 28.54
C TRP A 319 -11.19 -13.04 29.95
N VAL A 320 -10.56 -11.86 30.07
CA VAL A 320 -10.44 -11.18 31.37
C VAL A 320 -11.79 -10.65 31.87
N ASN A 321 -12.63 -10.13 30.98
CA ASN A 321 -13.99 -9.69 31.31
C ASN A 321 -14.87 -10.86 31.80
N ASP A 322 -14.72 -12.03 31.18
CA ASP A 322 -15.48 -13.23 31.55
C ASP A 322 -15.01 -13.79 32.91
N ALA A 323 -13.72 -13.66 33.24
CA ALA A 323 -13.16 -14.09 34.51
C ALA A 323 -13.43 -13.14 35.70
N VAL A 324 -13.32 -11.81 35.49
CA VAL A 324 -13.28 -10.81 36.57
C VAL A 324 -14.47 -9.82 36.51
N GLY A 325 -15.19 -9.75 35.38
CA GLY A 325 -16.29 -8.82 35.17
C GLY A 325 -15.97 -7.69 34.21
N ARG A 326 -17.01 -7.14 33.57
CA ARG A 326 -16.90 -6.20 32.43
C ARG A 326 -16.66 -4.73 32.81
N GLU A 327 -16.72 -4.38 34.09
CA GLU A 327 -16.86 -2.99 34.54
C GLU A 327 -15.59 -2.14 34.36
N TRP A 328 -14.41 -2.70 34.61
CA TRP A 328 -13.12 -1.97 34.61
C TRP A 328 -11.99 -2.54 33.74
N PRO A 329 -11.91 -3.85 33.37
CA PRO A 329 -10.73 -4.35 32.65
C PRO A 329 -10.52 -3.69 31.29
N TRP A 330 -11.58 -3.23 30.62
CA TRP A 330 -11.48 -2.46 29.38
C TRP A 330 -10.57 -1.21 29.52
N ILE A 331 -10.47 -0.60 30.71
CA ILE A 331 -9.58 0.55 30.95
C ILE A 331 -8.12 0.13 30.76
N TYR A 332 -7.73 -1.04 31.27
CA TYR A 332 -6.38 -1.56 31.10
C TYR A 332 -6.07 -1.79 29.62
N PHE A 333 -6.94 -2.49 28.89
CA PHE A 333 -6.68 -2.84 27.48
C PHE A 333 -6.78 -1.63 26.55
N VAL A 334 -7.74 -0.73 26.74
CA VAL A 334 -7.87 0.49 25.91
C VAL A 334 -6.68 1.42 26.13
N THR A 335 -6.22 1.60 27.38
CA THR A 335 -5.02 2.43 27.63
C THR A 335 -3.75 1.77 27.10
N LEU A 336 -3.62 0.43 27.19
CA LEU A 336 -2.53 -0.33 26.59
C LEU A 336 -2.48 -0.15 25.07
N VAL A 337 -3.61 -0.24 24.37
CA VAL A 337 -3.67 -0.07 22.92
C VAL A 337 -3.31 1.36 22.51
N ILE A 338 -3.82 2.38 23.21
CA ILE A 338 -3.54 3.79 22.91
C ILE A 338 -2.05 4.12 23.14
N LEU A 339 -1.49 3.76 24.31
CA LEU A 339 -0.13 4.12 24.68
C LEU A 339 0.93 3.17 24.09
N GLY A 340 0.64 1.87 24.04
CA GLY A 340 1.56 0.83 23.60
C GLY A 340 1.58 0.64 22.09
N SER A 341 0.48 0.89 21.39
CA SER A 341 0.39 0.70 19.93
C SER A 341 0.32 2.02 19.16
N PHE A 342 -0.76 2.80 19.30
CA PHE A 342 -0.96 4.01 18.47
C PHE A 342 0.09 5.09 18.70
N PHE A 343 0.44 5.37 19.97
CA PHE A 343 1.47 6.36 20.27
C PHE A 343 2.86 5.90 19.77
N VAL A 344 3.18 4.62 19.95
CA VAL A 344 4.45 4.02 19.52
C VAL A 344 4.57 4.04 18.00
N LEU A 345 3.54 3.61 17.27
CA LEU A 345 3.52 3.62 15.80
C LEU A 345 3.77 5.03 15.27
N ASN A 346 3.11 6.04 15.86
CA ASN A 346 3.30 7.44 15.49
C ASN A 346 4.72 7.94 15.78
N LEU A 347 5.35 7.54 16.89
CA LEU A 347 6.75 7.88 17.17
C LEU A 347 7.72 7.25 16.17
N VAL A 348 7.53 5.95 15.86
CA VAL A 348 8.34 5.24 14.88
C VAL A 348 8.23 5.90 13.51
N LEU A 349 7.00 6.19 13.05
CA LEU A 349 6.75 6.89 11.80
C LEU A 349 7.37 8.29 11.78
N GLY A 350 7.26 9.05 12.88
CA GLY A 350 7.84 10.38 13.00
C GLY A 350 9.36 10.39 12.93
N VAL A 351 10.04 9.52 13.68
CA VAL A 351 11.51 9.44 13.67
C VAL A 351 12.03 8.98 12.31
N LEU A 352 11.40 7.97 11.72
CA LEU A 352 11.79 7.51 10.40
C LEU A 352 11.55 8.57 9.33
N SER A 353 10.38 9.23 9.33
CA SER A 353 10.10 10.34 8.42
C SER A 353 11.17 11.45 8.53
N GLY A 354 11.61 11.77 9.75
CA GLY A 354 12.70 12.71 10.00
C GLY A 354 14.05 12.25 9.43
N GLU A 355 14.44 10.99 9.62
CA GLU A 355 15.70 10.44 9.09
C GLU A 355 15.70 10.33 7.56
N PHE A 356 14.59 9.91 6.96
CA PHE A 356 14.44 9.89 5.50
C PHE A 356 14.46 11.30 4.91
N SER A 357 13.86 12.28 5.59
CA SER A 357 13.91 13.68 5.17
C SER A 357 15.35 14.21 5.15
N LYS A 358 16.16 13.88 6.17
CA LYS A 358 17.60 14.22 6.20
C LYS A 358 18.39 13.59 5.06
N GLU A 359 18.13 12.31 4.74
CA GLU A 359 18.79 11.64 3.60
C GLU A 359 18.35 12.26 2.26
N ARG A 360 17.08 12.65 2.12
CA ARG A 360 16.57 13.37 0.94
C ARG A 360 17.28 14.71 0.74
N GLU A 361 17.43 15.51 1.80
CA GLU A 361 18.14 16.80 1.75
C GLU A 361 19.59 16.64 1.31
N LYS A 362 20.30 15.61 1.83
CA LYS A 362 21.66 15.28 1.38
C LYS A 362 21.71 14.90 -0.10
N ALA A 363 20.71 14.17 -0.61
CA ALA A 363 20.62 13.81 -2.03
C ALA A 363 20.36 15.04 -2.91
N ARG A 364 19.49 15.96 -2.46
CA ARG A 364 19.22 17.24 -3.13
C ARG A 364 20.48 18.11 -3.18
N ALA A 365 21.21 18.23 -2.07
CA ALA A 365 22.47 18.98 -1.97
C ALA A 365 23.58 18.43 -2.90
N ARG A 366 23.54 17.13 -3.22
CA ARG A 366 24.49 16.50 -4.17
C ARG A 366 24.16 16.77 -5.65
N GLY A 367 23.07 17.49 -5.96
CA GLY A 367 22.66 17.80 -7.33
C GLY A 367 22.16 16.59 -8.13
N LEU A 368 21.78 15.50 -7.47
CA LEU A 368 21.25 14.30 -8.13
C LEU A 368 19.90 14.56 -8.80
N PHE A 369 19.06 15.40 -8.17
CA PHE A 369 17.78 15.84 -8.72
C PHE A 369 17.94 16.57 -10.05
N GLN A 370 18.90 17.49 -10.12
CA GLN A 370 19.20 18.25 -11.34
C GLN A 370 19.54 17.31 -12.50
N LYS A 371 20.40 16.30 -12.26
CA LYS A 371 20.75 15.30 -13.28
C LYS A 371 19.57 14.44 -13.73
N PHE A 372 18.64 14.13 -12.83
CA PHE A 372 17.45 13.35 -13.17
C PHE A 372 16.50 14.19 -14.04
N ARG A 373 16.22 15.44 -13.64
CA ARG A 373 15.39 16.39 -14.40
C ARG A 373 15.98 16.67 -15.78
N GLU A 374 17.28 16.91 -15.88
CA GLU A 374 17.99 17.10 -17.17
C GLU A 374 17.82 15.89 -18.10
N LYS A 375 17.89 14.67 -17.56
CA LYS A 375 17.74 13.45 -18.36
C LYS A 375 16.31 13.29 -18.88
N GLN A 376 15.32 13.60 -18.03
CA GLN A 376 13.91 13.53 -18.40
C GLN A 376 13.56 14.58 -19.46
N GLN A 377 14.02 15.82 -19.26
CA GLN A 377 13.87 16.91 -20.23
C GLN A 377 14.48 16.54 -21.59
N LEU A 378 15.71 16.00 -21.59
CA LEU A 378 16.39 15.58 -22.82
C LEU A 378 15.62 14.47 -23.56
N GLU A 379 14.95 13.57 -22.83
CA GLU A 379 14.14 12.50 -23.44
C GLU A 379 12.86 13.05 -24.07
N GLU A 380 12.22 14.03 -23.43
CA GLU A 380 11.07 14.76 -23.98
C GLU A 380 11.45 15.60 -25.20
N ASP A 381 12.54 16.37 -25.12
CA ASP A 381 13.07 17.16 -26.22
C ASP A 381 13.45 16.27 -27.41
N LEU A 382 14.16 15.16 -27.17
CA LEU A 382 14.54 14.20 -28.22
C LEU A 382 13.30 13.63 -28.94
N LYS A 383 12.24 13.35 -28.18
CA LYS A 383 10.98 12.85 -28.74
C LYS A 383 10.26 13.95 -29.53
N GLY A 384 10.25 15.19 -29.05
CA GLY A 384 9.73 16.35 -29.77
C GLY A 384 10.45 16.58 -31.10
N TYR A 385 11.80 16.55 -31.10
CA TYR A 385 12.60 16.64 -32.32
C TYR A 385 12.31 15.48 -33.29
N LEU A 386 12.19 14.25 -32.79
CA LEU A 386 11.83 13.10 -33.63
C LEU A 386 10.44 13.26 -34.26
N ASP A 387 9.47 13.77 -33.50
CA ASP A 387 8.12 14.04 -34.01
C ASP A 387 8.14 15.13 -35.10
N TRP A 388 8.91 16.21 -34.92
CA TRP A 388 9.10 17.23 -35.96
C TRP A 388 9.74 16.67 -37.23
N ILE A 389 10.79 15.85 -37.09
CA ILE A 389 11.45 15.19 -38.24
C ILE A 389 10.45 14.30 -39.00
N THR A 390 9.71 13.46 -38.29
CA THR A 390 8.71 12.58 -38.91
C THR A 390 7.56 13.36 -39.56
N GLN A 391 7.20 14.52 -39.01
CA GLN A 391 6.19 15.39 -39.59
C GLN A 391 6.69 16.10 -40.86
N ALA A 392 7.97 16.50 -40.90
CA ALA A 392 8.60 17.08 -42.08
C ALA A 392 8.70 16.07 -43.23
N GLU A 393 9.13 14.83 -42.96
CA GLU A 393 9.19 13.74 -43.96
C GLU A 393 7.83 13.43 -44.62
N ASP A 394 6.71 13.68 -43.93
CA ASP A 394 5.36 13.46 -44.45
C ASP A 394 4.79 14.66 -45.26
N ILE A 395 5.40 15.85 -45.15
CA ILE A 395 4.99 17.10 -45.83
C ILE A 395 5.63 17.25 -47.23
N ASP A 396 6.76 16.60 -47.49
CA ASP A 396 7.50 16.65 -48.78
C ASP A 396 6.88 15.79 -49.91
N PRO A 397 5.77 16.23 -50.54
CA PRO A 397 5.67 16.03 -51.98
C PRO A 397 4.97 17.18 -52.72
N VAL A 398 4.97 18.42 -52.19
CA VAL A 398 4.35 19.56 -52.90
C VAL A 398 5.33 20.20 -53.91
N ASN A 399 6.65 20.06 -53.72
CA ASN A 399 7.63 20.59 -54.68
C ASN A 399 7.81 19.74 -55.95
N ASP A 400 7.35 18.47 -55.95
CA ASP A 400 7.43 17.60 -57.14
C ASP A 400 6.34 17.93 -58.20
N GLU A 401 5.45 18.91 -57.94
CA GLU A 401 4.39 19.29 -58.89
C GLU A 401 4.81 20.37 -59.89
N GLN A 402 6.04 20.92 -59.85
CA GLN A 402 6.45 22.02 -60.73
C GLN A 402 7.37 21.65 -61.92
N GLU A 403 7.87 20.42 -62.07
CA GLU A 403 8.96 20.15 -63.04
C GLU A 403 8.66 19.30 -64.29
N GLU A 404 7.42 18.90 -64.61
CA GLU A 404 7.19 18.11 -65.84
C GLU A 404 6.00 18.60 -66.69
N GLU A 405 6.20 19.69 -67.43
CA GLU A 405 5.54 19.92 -68.74
C GLU A 405 6.59 19.73 -69.87
N PRO A 406 6.40 18.80 -70.83
CA PRO A 406 7.22 18.77 -72.03
C PRO A 406 6.60 19.64 -73.12
N GLN A 407 7.17 20.83 -73.35
CA GLN A 407 7.00 21.60 -74.59
C GLN A 407 7.86 20.98 -75.69
N ALA A 408 7.24 20.55 -76.79
CA ALA A 408 7.93 20.21 -78.03
C ALA A 408 7.17 20.80 -79.22
N THR A 409 7.71 21.87 -79.81
CA THR A 409 7.43 22.26 -81.20
C THR A 409 8.68 22.85 -81.85
N ALA A 410 9.00 22.31 -83.05
CA ALA A 410 9.86 22.85 -84.11
C ALA A 410 11.38 22.96 -83.81
N THR A 411 12.37 22.68 -84.68
CA THR A 411 12.54 22.33 -86.11
C THR A 411 14.07 22.29 -86.36
N GLY A 412 14.57 21.36 -87.19
CA GLY A 412 15.91 21.38 -87.82
C GLY A 412 17.10 21.14 -86.87
N GLU A 413 18.24 20.56 -87.24
CA GLU A 413 18.82 20.06 -88.49
C GLU A 413 20.06 19.24 -88.08
N GLU A 414 20.34 18.19 -88.85
CA GLU A 414 21.64 17.54 -89.10
C GLU A 414 22.39 16.75 -88.00
N VAL A 415 22.75 15.54 -88.42
CA VAL A 415 23.54 14.47 -87.78
C VAL A 415 24.88 14.42 -88.51
N ASP A 416 25.97 14.14 -87.77
CA ASP A 416 27.17 13.37 -88.17
C ASP A 416 28.05 13.26 -86.89
N GLU A 417 28.75 12.19 -86.49
CA GLU A 417 29.10 10.89 -87.07
C GLU A 417 29.52 9.95 -85.89
N GLU A 418 29.21 8.66 -86.04
CA GLU A 418 29.92 7.44 -85.62
C GLU A 418 30.30 7.15 -84.14
N GLY A 419 29.80 6.02 -83.63
CA GLY A 419 30.33 5.34 -82.44
C GLY A 419 29.36 4.33 -81.80
N GLU A 420 29.36 3.12 -82.35
CA GLU A 420 28.52 1.96 -81.99
C GLU A 420 28.66 1.52 -80.52
N ASP A 421 27.58 1.57 -79.73
CA ASP A 421 27.19 0.43 -78.89
C ASP A 421 25.69 0.45 -78.55
N ARG A 422 25.02 -0.67 -78.84
CA ARG A 422 23.58 -0.87 -78.63
C ARG A 422 23.28 -0.97 -77.14
N THR A 423 22.61 0.03 -76.57
CA THR A 423 21.79 -0.16 -75.37
C THR A 423 20.32 -0.06 -75.75
N GLU A 424 19.59 -1.15 -75.52
CA GLU A 424 18.15 -1.27 -75.77
C GLU A 424 17.38 -0.11 -75.13
N GLU A 425 16.62 0.62 -75.95
CA GLU A 425 15.57 1.53 -75.52
C GLU A 425 14.53 0.77 -74.68
N THR A 426 14.66 0.85 -73.35
CA THR A 426 13.60 0.35 -72.47
C THR A 426 12.51 1.41 -72.37
N ARG A 427 11.44 1.28 -73.17
CA ARG A 427 10.18 2.03 -73.03
C ARG A 427 9.81 2.15 -71.54
N PRO A 428 9.54 3.36 -70.98
CA PRO A 428 9.03 3.45 -69.62
C PRO A 428 7.68 2.73 -69.57
N SER A 429 7.61 1.66 -68.80
CA SER A 429 6.42 0.81 -68.78
C SER A 429 5.22 1.59 -68.22
N LYS A 430 4.02 1.37 -68.80
CA LYS A 430 2.72 1.77 -68.21
C LYS A 430 2.56 1.34 -66.74
N TRP A 431 3.39 0.40 -66.30
CA TRP A 431 3.50 -0.10 -64.93
C TRP A 431 4.12 0.93 -63.97
N ARG A 432 5.14 1.69 -64.39
CA ARG A 432 5.75 2.75 -63.56
C ARG A 432 4.80 3.92 -63.30
N SER A 433 3.98 4.32 -64.27
CA SER A 433 3.00 5.40 -64.05
C SER A 433 1.83 4.95 -63.18
N ARG A 434 1.40 3.69 -63.29
CA ARG A 434 0.40 3.08 -62.39
C ARG A 434 0.90 2.95 -60.95
N ILE A 435 2.18 2.62 -60.74
CA ILE A 435 2.80 2.62 -59.42
C ILE A 435 2.82 4.04 -58.83
N LYS A 436 3.28 5.05 -59.60
CA LYS A 436 3.28 6.46 -59.13
C LYS A 436 1.87 6.98 -58.79
N GLN A 437 0.85 6.62 -59.58
CA GLN A 437 -0.55 6.97 -59.28
C GLN A 437 -1.08 6.24 -58.04
N PHE A 438 -0.74 4.96 -57.87
CA PHE A 438 -1.10 4.18 -56.69
C PHE A 438 -0.43 4.75 -55.43
N GLU A 439 0.84 5.14 -55.50
CA GLU A 439 1.57 5.80 -54.43
C GLU A 439 0.96 7.16 -54.05
N LYS A 440 0.59 7.99 -55.04
CA LYS A 440 -0.12 9.26 -54.79
C LYS A 440 -1.47 9.04 -54.10
N THR A 441 -2.22 8.04 -54.54
CA THR A 441 -3.53 7.69 -53.95
C THR A 441 -3.36 7.12 -52.54
N ASN A 442 -2.38 6.25 -52.32
CA ASN A 442 -2.00 5.69 -51.03
C ASN A 442 -1.57 6.79 -50.03
N ARG A 443 -0.79 7.78 -50.48
CA ARG A 443 -0.40 8.95 -49.67
C ARG A 443 -1.62 9.80 -49.27
N ARG A 444 -2.56 10.06 -50.20
CA ARG A 444 -3.82 10.77 -49.91
C ARG A 444 -4.70 10.00 -48.92
N CYS A 445 -4.86 8.69 -49.10
CA CYS A 445 -5.59 7.83 -48.16
C CYS A 445 -4.93 7.82 -46.77
N ARG A 446 -3.60 7.68 -46.70
CA ARG A 446 -2.83 7.74 -45.44
C ARG A 446 -3.03 9.07 -44.70
N ARG A 447 -3.02 10.21 -45.42
CA ARG A 447 -3.31 11.54 -44.86
C ARG A 447 -4.76 11.67 -44.38
N ALA A 448 -5.74 11.14 -45.12
CA ALA A 448 -7.14 11.12 -44.70
C ALA A 448 -7.35 10.24 -43.46
N CYS A 449 -6.78 9.04 -43.42
CA CYS A 449 -6.79 8.17 -42.24
C CYS A 449 -6.12 8.82 -41.03
N ARG A 450 -5.00 9.54 -41.23
CA ARG A 450 -4.33 10.27 -40.14
C ARG A 450 -5.20 11.39 -39.56
N ARG A 451 -5.92 12.14 -40.40
CA ARG A 451 -6.91 13.14 -39.94
C ARG A 451 -8.04 12.49 -39.14
N LEU A 452 -8.51 11.31 -39.55
CA LEU A 452 -9.51 10.54 -38.81
C LEU A 452 -8.97 10.06 -37.45
N VAL A 453 -7.78 9.44 -37.40
CA VAL A 453 -7.20 8.93 -36.14
C VAL A 453 -6.94 10.04 -35.12
N LYS A 454 -6.53 11.22 -35.59
CA LYS A 454 -6.29 12.39 -34.73
C LYS A 454 -7.58 13.17 -34.40
N SER A 455 -8.74 12.79 -34.92
CA SER A 455 -9.99 13.50 -34.67
C SER A 455 -10.54 13.25 -33.26
N GLN A 456 -11.18 14.27 -32.68
CA GLN A 456 -11.84 14.19 -31.37
C GLN A 456 -12.99 13.17 -31.36
N THR A 457 -13.67 12.98 -32.49
CA THR A 457 -14.74 11.99 -32.64
C THR A 457 -14.20 10.56 -32.56
N PHE A 458 -13.05 10.28 -33.19
CA PHE A 458 -12.40 8.97 -33.08
C PHE A 458 -11.95 8.68 -31.65
N TYR A 459 -11.44 9.69 -30.94
CA TYR A 459 -11.08 9.60 -29.52
C TYR A 459 -12.28 9.16 -28.66
N TRP A 460 -13.41 9.87 -28.73
CA TRP A 460 -14.61 9.53 -27.94
C TRP A 460 -15.21 8.17 -28.34
N LEU A 461 -15.17 7.83 -29.63
CA LEU A 461 -15.64 6.53 -30.11
C LEU A 461 -14.85 5.38 -29.49
N VAL A 462 -13.51 5.46 -29.44
CA VAL A 462 -12.70 4.40 -28.82
C VAL A 462 -12.98 4.27 -27.33
N ILE A 463 -13.10 5.39 -26.60
CA ILE A 463 -13.44 5.36 -25.16
C ILE A 463 -14.80 4.71 -24.94
N LEU A 464 -15.81 5.06 -25.74
CA LEU A 464 -17.13 4.45 -25.67
C LEU A 464 -17.07 2.93 -25.93
N LEU A 465 -16.27 2.49 -26.91
CA LEU A 465 -16.07 1.06 -27.17
C LEU A 465 -15.40 0.33 -26.01
N VAL A 466 -14.41 0.94 -25.36
CA VAL A 466 -13.75 0.37 -24.18
C VAL A 466 -14.73 0.29 -23.01
N LEU A 467 -15.54 1.32 -22.78
CA LEU A 467 -16.57 1.33 -21.73
C LEU A 467 -17.64 0.26 -21.98
N LEU A 468 -18.17 0.16 -23.19
CA LEU A 468 -19.13 -0.87 -23.57
C LEU A 468 -18.53 -2.28 -23.45
N ASN A 469 -17.28 -2.48 -23.85
CA ASN A 469 -16.59 -3.75 -23.65
C ASN A 469 -16.48 -4.10 -22.17
N THR A 470 -16.12 -3.11 -21.34
CA THR A 470 -16.03 -3.28 -19.88
C THR A 470 -17.37 -3.67 -19.27
N LEU A 471 -18.46 -3.02 -19.68
CA LEU A 471 -19.82 -3.35 -19.21
C LEU A 471 -20.22 -4.81 -19.55
N VAL A 472 -19.84 -5.30 -20.73
CA VAL A 472 -20.05 -6.71 -21.10
C VAL A 472 -19.24 -7.66 -20.22
N LEU A 473 -18.01 -7.30 -19.84
CA LEU A 473 -17.22 -8.12 -18.92
C LEU A 473 -17.80 -8.12 -17.49
N THR A 474 -18.39 -7.00 -17.06
CA THR A 474 -18.97 -6.89 -15.71
C THR A 474 -20.31 -7.59 -15.52
N SER A 475 -21.00 -7.92 -16.62
CA SER A 475 -22.28 -8.63 -16.53
C SER A 475 -22.12 -10.11 -16.23
N GLU A 476 -20.90 -10.64 -16.25
CA GLU A 476 -20.62 -12.03 -15.95
C GLU A 476 -20.88 -12.34 -14.47
N HIS A 477 -21.71 -13.36 -14.24
CA HIS A 477 -22.03 -13.83 -12.90
C HIS A 477 -22.28 -15.36 -12.90
N TYR A 478 -22.17 -15.95 -11.72
CA TYR A 478 -22.50 -17.36 -11.50
C TYR A 478 -24.01 -17.62 -11.70
N GLY A 479 -24.33 -18.76 -12.31
CA GLY A 479 -25.73 -19.14 -12.60
C GLY A 479 -26.41 -18.28 -13.67
N GLN A 480 -25.65 -17.60 -14.52
CA GLN A 480 -26.21 -16.78 -15.60
C GLN A 480 -26.97 -17.61 -16.64
N SER A 481 -28.02 -17.01 -17.21
CA SER A 481 -28.83 -17.64 -18.24
C SER A 481 -28.08 -17.77 -19.58
N GLU A 482 -28.35 -18.83 -20.33
CA GLU A 482 -27.67 -19.16 -21.60
C GLU A 482 -27.65 -18.01 -22.62
N TRP A 483 -28.69 -17.17 -22.70
CA TRP A 483 -28.71 -16.03 -23.63
C TRP A 483 -27.60 -15.00 -23.33
N LEU A 484 -27.23 -14.85 -22.05
CA LEU A 484 -26.21 -13.89 -21.64
C LEU A 484 -24.82 -14.39 -22.02
N ASP A 485 -24.57 -15.70 -21.90
CA ASP A 485 -23.33 -16.35 -22.37
C ASP A 485 -23.16 -16.16 -23.89
N ASP A 486 -24.23 -16.41 -24.65
CA ASP A 486 -24.24 -16.23 -26.10
C ASP A 486 -24.01 -14.76 -26.47
N PHE A 487 -24.71 -13.84 -25.80
CA PHE A 487 -24.53 -12.40 -26.00
C PHE A 487 -23.10 -11.95 -25.69
N GLN A 488 -22.53 -12.36 -24.55
CA GLN A 488 -21.15 -12.05 -24.17
C GLN A 488 -20.16 -12.60 -25.19
N THR A 489 -20.37 -13.80 -25.71
CA THR A 489 -19.51 -14.41 -26.74
C THR A 489 -19.55 -13.61 -28.05
N MET A 490 -20.74 -13.24 -28.51
CA MET A 490 -20.92 -12.45 -29.74
C MET A 490 -20.38 -11.02 -29.58
N ALA A 491 -20.64 -10.38 -28.44
CA ALA A 491 -20.11 -9.06 -28.12
C ALA A 491 -18.57 -9.08 -28.05
N ASN A 492 -17.98 -10.11 -27.46
CA ASN A 492 -16.52 -10.25 -27.39
C ASN A 492 -15.88 -10.35 -28.78
N LEU A 493 -16.46 -11.15 -29.69
CA LEU A 493 -16.00 -11.23 -31.08
C LEU A 493 -16.13 -9.86 -31.78
N PHE A 494 -17.27 -9.19 -31.60
CA PHE A 494 -17.52 -7.87 -32.16
C PHE A 494 -16.45 -6.84 -31.73
N PHE A 495 -16.13 -6.78 -30.44
CA PHE A 495 -15.09 -5.87 -29.93
C PHE A 495 -13.68 -6.23 -30.43
N VAL A 496 -13.34 -7.52 -30.55
CA VAL A 496 -12.04 -7.93 -31.11
C VAL A 496 -11.88 -7.44 -32.55
N ILE A 497 -12.94 -7.55 -33.36
CA ILE A 497 -12.93 -7.06 -34.74
C ILE A 497 -12.74 -5.54 -34.77
N LEU A 498 -13.50 -4.79 -33.97
CA LEU A 498 -13.38 -3.32 -33.92
C LEU A 498 -11.99 -2.86 -33.45
N PHE A 499 -11.43 -3.48 -32.42
CA PHE A 499 -10.08 -3.14 -31.95
C PHE A 499 -8.98 -3.56 -32.94
N SER A 500 -9.18 -4.64 -33.70
CA SER A 500 -8.29 -5.01 -34.79
C SER A 500 -8.32 -3.98 -35.92
N LEU A 501 -9.51 -3.49 -36.29
CA LEU A 501 -9.66 -2.43 -37.28
C LEU A 501 -9.01 -1.12 -36.79
N GLU A 502 -9.21 -0.75 -35.53
CA GLU A 502 -8.56 0.39 -34.89
C GLU A 502 -7.02 0.29 -35.00
N MET A 503 -6.46 -0.86 -34.63
CA MET A 503 -5.01 -1.12 -34.69
C MET A 503 -4.48 -1.03 -36.13
N LEU A 504 -5.13 -1.67 -37.09
CA LEU A 504 -4.72 -1.66 -38.50
C LEU A 504 -4.78 -0.25 -39.09
N LEU A 505 -5.81 0.53 -38.75
CA LEU A 505 -5.97 1.91 -39.23
C LEU A 505 -4.90 2.84 -38.63
N LYS A 506 -4.52 2.66 -37.36
CA LYS A 506 -3.37 3.37 -36.76
C LYS A 506 -2.05 2.97 -37.40
N MET A 507 -1.80 1.68 -37.60
CA MET A 507 -0.56 1.18 -38.20
C MET A 507 -0.39 1.68 -39.65
N TYR A 508 -1.48 1.72 -40.42
CA TYR A 508 -1.50 2.24 -41.78
C TYR A 508 -1.30 3.76 -41.85
N SER A 509 -1.95 4.53 -40.95
CA SER A 509 -1.87 6.01 -40.96
C SER A 509 -0.55 6.59 -40.44
N LEU A 510 0.05 5.96 -39.44
CA LEU A 510 1.30 6.41 -38.80
C LEU A 510 2.55 5.78 -39.45
N GLY A 511 2.42 4.60 -40.07
CA GLY A 511 3.56 3.78 -40.47
C GLY A 511 4.06 2.90 -39.33
N PHE A 512 4.68 1.76 -39.67
CA PHE A 512 5.04 0.72 -38.70
C PHE A 512 6.11 1.17 -37.69
N THR A 513 7.12 1.92 -38.13
CA THR A 513 8.22 2.42 -37.29
C THR A 513 7.73 3.44 -36.26
N THR A 514 6.96 4.44 -36.68
CA THR A 514 6.37 5.44 -35.78
C THR A 514 5.34 4.81 -34.85
N TYR A 515 4.52 3.88 -35.34
CA TYR A 515 3.58 3.13 -34.50
C TYR A 515 4.29 2.36 -33.38
N THR A 516 5.35 1.64 -33.72
CA THR A 516 6.14 0.84 -32.76
C THR A 516 7.08 1.68 -31.91
N THR A 517 7.19 2.99 -32.08
CA THR A 517 7.98 3.86 -31.17
C THR A 517 7.18 4.20 -29.91
N SER A 518 5.85 4.32 -30.02
CA SER A 518 4.97 4.63 -28.88
C SER A 518 4.70 3.41 -27.99
N GLN A 519 5.00 3.54 -26.69
CA GLN A 519 4.79 2.46 -25.70
C GLN A 519 3.31 2.06 -25.58
N PHE A 520 2.38 3.02 -25.63
CA PHE A 520 0.94 2.73 -25.58
C PHE A 520 0.43 2.02 -26.83
N ASN A 521 1.00 2.32 -28.01
CA ASN A 521 0.64 1.61 -29.24
C ASN A 521 1.23 0.18 -29.26
N ARG A 522 2.42 -0.05 -28.66
CA ARG A 522 2.94 -1.41 -28.44
C ARG A 522 2.02 -2.22 -27.54
N PHE A 523 1.53 -1.61 -26.46
CA PHE A 523 0.56 -2.24 -25.56
C PHE A 523 -0.76 -2.57 -26.27
N ASP A 524 -1.32 -1.62 -27.04
CA ASP A 524 -2.55 -1.83 -27.83
C ASP A 524 -2.38 -3.00 -28.82
N CYS A 525 -1.23 -3.08 -29.49
CA CYS A 525 -0.88 -4.20 -30.37
C CYS A 525 -0.87 -5.55 -29.63
N PHE A 526 -0.25 -5.59 -28.44
CA PHE A 526 -0.21 -6.78 -27.61
C PHE A 526 -1.61 -7.23 -27.16
N VAL A 527 -2.47 -6.30 -26.74
CA VAL A 527 -3.85 -6.60 -26.31
C VAL A 527 -4.67 -7.18 -27.45
N VAL A 528 -4.56 -6.61 -28.65
CA VAL A 528 -5.29 -7.11 -29.83
C VAL A 528 -4.77 -8.48 -30.25
N ILE A 529 -3.45 -8.69 -30.33
CA ILE A 529 -2.86 -9.98 -30.70
C ILE A 529 -3.24 -11.06 -29.68
N SER A 530 -3.13 -10.78 -28.38
CA SER A 530 -3.54 -11.71 -27.31
C SER A 530 -5.02 -12.10 -27.44
N SER A 531 -5.88 -11.15 -27.79
CA SER A 531 -7.31 -11.39 -27.97
C SER A 531 -7.62 -12.28 -29.19
N ILE A 532 -6.87 -12.11 -30.29
CA ILE A 532 -6.99 -12.96 -31.48
C ILE A 532 -6.50 -14.38 -31.17
N ILE A 533 -5.35 -14.50 -30.50
CA ILE A 533 -4.77 -15.79 -30.08
C ILE A 533 -5.75 -16.53 -29.17
N GLU A 534 -6.35 -15.85 -28.19
CA GLU A 534 -7.37 -16.42 -27.33
C GLU A 534 -8.56 -16.96 -28.13
N PHE A 535 -9.14 -16.16 -29.03
CA PHE A 535 -10.28 -16.57 -29.84
C PHE A 535 -9.97 -17.81 -30.68
N VAL A 536 -8.79 -17.84 -31.31
CA VAL A 536 -8.32 -19.00 -32.10
C VAL A 536 -8.13 -20.23 -31.22
N LEU A 537 -7.52 -20.10 -30.05
CA LEU A 537 -7.30 -21.21 -29.11
C LEU A 537 -8.61 -21.78 -28.56
N LEU A 538 -9.60 -20.93 -28.29
CA LEU A 538 -10.95 -21.32 -27.88
C LEU A 538 -11.68 -22.06 -29.01
N TYR A 539 -11.61 -21.54 -30.23
CA TYR A 539 -12.23 -22.16 -31.41
C TYR A 539 -11.63 -23.54 -31.70
N LEU A 540 -10.32 -23.70 -31.58
CA LEU A 540 -9.61 -24.96 -31.81
C LEU A 540 -9.66 -25.94 -30.62
N ARG A 541 -10.22 -25.53 -29.47
CA ARG A 541 -10.33 -26.33 -28.22
C ARG A 541 -9.01 -26.98 -27.76
N LEU A 542 -7.89 -26.28 -27.91
CA LEU A 542 -6.54 -26.84 -27.67
C LEU A 542 -6.09 -26.85 -26.19
N MET A 543 -6.89 -26.38 -25.22
CA MET A 543 -6.43 -26.18 -23.84
C MET A 543 -7.38 -26.69 -22.74
N LYS A 544 -6.79 -26.98 -21.58
CA LYS A 544 -7.48 -27.31 -20.33
C LYS A 544 -8.31 -26.13 -19.81
N PRO A 545 -9.39 -26.38 -19.04
CA PRO A 545 -10.31 -25.35 -18.55
C PRO A 545 -9.64 -24.21 -17.75
N LEU A 546 -8.61 -24.51 -16.94
CA LEU A 546 -7.83 -23.48 -16.21
C LEU A 546 -7.08 -22.52 -17.16
N GLY A 547 -6.49 -23.03 -18.23
CA GLY A 547 -5.81 -22.19 -19.23
C GLY A 547 -6.80 -21.31 -20.00
N VAL A 548 -8.03 -21.79 -20.16
CA VAL A 548 -9.12 -21.03 -20.76
C VAL A 548 -9.56 -19.86 -19.86
N SER A 549 -9.77 -20.06 -18.56
CA SER A 549 -10.14 -18.97 -17.64
C SER A 549 -9.07 -17.87 -17.55
N VAL A 550 -7.79 -18.24 -17.50
CA VAL A 550 -6.69 -17.25 -17.50
C VAL A 550 -6.66 -16.44 -18.79
N LEU A 551 -6.86 -17.05 -19.96
CA LEU A 551 -6.93 -16.28 -21.20
C LEU A 551 -8.16 -15.39 -21.30
N ARG A 552 -9.32 -15.81 -20.75
CA ARG A 552 -10.50 -14.94 -20.65
C ARG A 552 -10.20 -13.70 -19.81
N SER A 553 -9.40 -13.83 -18.75
CA SER A 553 -8.95 -12.68 -17.95
C SER A 553 -8.06 -11.70 -18.72
N ALA A 554 -7.34 -12.16 -19.77
CA ALA A 554 -6.52 -11.27 -20.61
C ALA A 554 -7.36 -10.24 -21.39
N ARG A 555 -8.66 -10.48 -21.57
CA ARG A 555 -9.61 -9.50 -22.14
C ARG A 555 -9.67 -8.21 -21.32
N LEU A 556 -9.40 -8.28 -20.01
CA LEU A 556 -9.36 -7.11 -19.12
C LEU A 556 -8.23 -6.16 -19.43
N LEU A 557 -7.17 -6.61 -20.11
CA LEU A 557 -6.10 -5.72 -20.55
C LEU A 557 -6.61 -4.59 -21.46
N ARG A 558 -7.81 -4.74 -22.05
CA ARG A 558 -8.49 -3.69 -22.83
C ARG A 558 -8.92 -2.50 -21.97
N ILE A 559 -9.24 -2.69 -20.68
CA ILE A 559 -9.55 -1.59 -19.75
C ILE A 559 -8.36 -0.64 -19.64
N PHE A 560 -7.13 -1.17 -19.64
CA PHE A 560 -5.92 -0.34 -19.62
C PHE A 560 -5.79 0.57 -20.85
N LYS A 561 -6.56 0.39 -21.92
CA LYS A 561 -6.59 1.38 -23.03
C LYS A 561 -7.09 2.75 -22.55
N VAL A 562 -7.91 2.83 -21.50
CA VAL A 562 -8.34 4.09 -20.89
C VAL A 562 -7.15 4.92 -20.40
N THR A 563 -6.08 4.27 -19.92
CA THR A 563 -4.86 4.95 -19.42
C THR A 563 -4.20 5.83 -20.47
N LYS A 564 -4.34 5.51 -21.76
CA LYS A 564 -3.77 6.32 -22.85
C LYS A 564 -4.47 7.68 -22.96
N TYR A 565 -5.77 7.68 -22.72
CA TYR A 565 -6.65 8.81 -22.97
C TYR A 565 -6.79 9.72 -21.74
N TRP A 566 -6.64 9.15 -20.54
CA TRP A 566 -6.72 9.91 -19.31
C TRP A 566 -5.34 10.32 -18.82
N THR A 567 -4.99 11.59 -19.04
CA THR A 567 -3.67 12.17 -18.73
C THR A 567 -3.24 11.97 -17.28
N SER A 568 -4.13 12.23 -16.32
CA SER A 568 -3.85 12.01 -14.89
C SER A 568 -3.50 10.55 -14.59
N LEU A 569 -4.31 9.59 -15.09
CA LEU A 569 -4.06 8.16 -14.93
C LEU A 569 -2.78 7.70 -15.65
N ARG A 570 -2.48 8.26 -16.83
CA ARG A 570 -1.26 8.01 -17.59
C ARG A 570 -0.01 8.41 -16.80
N ASN A 571 -0.03 9.63 -16.26
CA ASN A 571 1.07 10.20 -15.50
C ASN A 571 1.27 9.42 -14.20
N LEU A 572 0.17 9.07 -13.52
CA LEU A 572 0.21 8.24 -12.32
C LEU A 572 0.77 6.84 -12.60
N VAL A 573 0.33 6.14 -13.66
CA VAL A 573 0.90 4.83 -14.04
C VAL A 573 2.38 4.93 -14.40
N SER A 574 2.79 6.02 -15.06
CA SER A 574 4.21 6.27 -15.39
C SER A 574 5.05 6.46 -14.12
N SER A 575 4.59 7.30 -13.18
CA SER A 575 5.23 7.50 -11.88
C SER A 575 5.26 6.19 -11.07
N LEU A 576 4.18 5.40 -11.09
CA LEU A 576 4.09 4.07 -10.46
C LEU A 576 5.20 3.11 -10.96
N LEU A 577 5.40 3.04 -12.27
CA LEU A 577 6.39 2.14 -12.87
C LEU A 577 7.83 2.62 -12.59
N ASN A 578 8.03 3.93 -12.51
CA ASN A 578 9.33 4.52 -12.19
C ASN A 578 9.71 4.28 -10.72
N SER A 579 8.78 4.51 -9.78
CA SER A 579 8.98 4.22 -8.35
C SER A 579 9.12 2.72 -8.08
N LEU A 580 8.41 1.85 -8.81
CA LEU A 580 8.64 0.40 -8.73
C LEU A 580 10.10 0.05 -9.08
N ARG A 581 10.68 0.68 -10.11
CA ARG A 581 12.07 0.41 -10.51
C ARG A 581 13.09 0.83 -9.45
N SER A 582 12.86 1.93 -8.70
CA SER A 582 13.77 2.39 -7.64
C SER A 582 13.79 1.42 -6.45
N ILE A 583 12.65 0.78 -6.14
CA ILE A 583 12.51 -0.10 -4.98
C ILE A 583 12.71 -1.59 -5.27
N MET A 584 12.95 -2.02 -6.51
CA MET A 584 13.11 -3.45 -6.85
C MET A 584 14.16 -4.16 -5.99
N SER A 585 15.26 -3.47 -5.63
CA SER A 585 16.28 -4.03 -4.73
C SER A 585 15.80 -4.17 -3.29
N LEU A 586 14.90 -3.30 -2.83
CA LEU A 586 14.25 -3.40 -1.52
C LEU A 586 13.23 -4.54 -1.49
N LEU A 587 12.40 -4.67 -2.54
CA LEU A 587 11.47 -5.80 -2.68
C LEU A 587 12.20 -7.14 -2.78
N LEU A 588 13.34 -7.19 -3.48
CA LEU A 588 14.19 -8.38 -3.52
C LEU A 588 14.77 -8.73 -2.14
N LEU A 589 15.17 -7.73 -1.35
CA LEU A 589 15.64 -7.95 0.02
C LEU A 589 14.52 -8.47 0.93
N LEU A 590 13.31 -7.91 0.83
CA LEU A 590 12.13 -8.39 1.56
C LEU A 590 11.81 -9.83 1.16
N PHE A 591 11.81 -10.15 -0.13
CA PHE A 591 11.59 -11.52 -0.60
C PHE A 591 12.68 -12.48 -0.08
N LEU A 592 13.95 -12.06 -0.09
CA LEU A 592 15.04 -12.85 0.49
C LEU A 592 14.84 -13.10 1.99
N PHE A 593 14.40 -12.08 2.74
CA PHE A 593 14.07 -12.21 4.15
C PHE A 593 12.94 -13.23 4.38
N ILE A 594 11.85 -13.15 3.60
CA ILE A 594 10.74 -14.11 3.65
C ILE A 594 11.24 -15.53 3.38
N VAL A 595 12.08 -15.73 2.34
CA VAL A 595 12.63 -17.04 1.99
C VAL A 595 13.49 -17.61 3.13
N ILE A 596 14.34 -16.79 3.76
CA ILE A 596 15.19 -17.22 4.88
C ILE A 596 14.33 -17.70 6.05
N PHE A 597 13.31 -16.93 6.44
CA PHE A 597 12.41 -17.31 7.53
C PHE A 597 11.54 -18.50 7.17
N ALA A 598 11.04 -18.62 5.94
CA ALA A 598 10.27 -19.78 5.49
C ALA A 598 11.10 -21.06 5.59
N LEU A 599 12.34 -21.04 5.10
CA LEU A 599 13.27 -22.16 5.21
C LEU A 599 13.63 -22.45 6.68
N LEU A 600 13.82 -21.42 7.52
CA LEU A 600 14.11 -21.62 8.96
C LEU A 600 12.91 -22.27 9.65
N GLY A 601 11.71 -21.80 9.36
CA GLY A 601 10.46 -22.38 9.85
C GLY A 601 10.29 -23.84 9.43
N MET A 602 10.61 -24.20 8.19
CA MET A 602 10.62 -25.61 7.75
C MET A 602 11.63 -26.47 8.54
N GLN A 603 12.80 -25.94 8.89
CA GLN A 603 13.79 -26.68 9.69
C GLN A 603 13.37 -26.84 11.16
N VAL A 604 12.69 -25.83 11.72
CA VAL A 604 12.29 -25.83 13.14
C VAL A 604 10.97 -26.58 13.35
N PHE A 605 9.98 -26.36 12.50
CA PHE A 605 8.58 -26.79 12.66
C PHE A 605 8.10 -27.81 11.63
N GLY A 606 8.84 -28.02 10.54
CA GLY A 606 8.41 -28.89 9.45
C GLY A 606 8.11 -30.32 9.91
N GLY A 607 6.92 -30.83 9.60
CA GLY A 607 6.45 -32.15 10.02
C GLY A 607 6.11 -32.25 11.52
N LYS A 608 6.10 -31.15 12.28
CA LYS A 608 5.80 -31.17 13.72
C LYS A 608 4.36 -30.77 14.08
N PHE A 609 3.62 -30.11 13.18
CA PHE A 609 2.23 -29.70 13.40
C PHE A 609 1.25 -30.87 13.19
N ASN A 610 1.55 -32.01 13.83
CA ASN A 610 0.78 -33.25 13.79
C ASN A 610 0.31 -33.57 15.21
N PHE A 611 -0.64 -32.79 15.74
CA PHE A 611 -1.08 -32.90 17.13
C PHE A 611 -1.94 -34.15 17.38
N ASN A 612 -2.93 -34.40 16.51
CA ASN A 612 -3.83 -35.54 16.63
C ASN A 612 -4.05 -36.16 15.23
N PRO A 613 -3.90 -37.49 15.05
CA PRO A 613 -4.21 -38.17 13.79
C PRO A 613 -5.67 -38.01 13.33
N GLN A 614 -6.59 -37.74 14.26
CA GLN A 614 -8.03 -37.65 14.01
C GLN A 614 -8.49 -36.24 13.61
N GLN A 615 -7.67 -35.21 13.90
CA GLN A 615 -7.97 -33.83 13.55
C GLN A 615 -7.17 -33.41 12.31
N PRO A 616 -7.75 -32.58 11.43
CA PRO A 616 -7.01 -32.04 10.29
C PRO A 616 -5.88 -31.15 10.80
N LYS A 617 -4.73 -31.23 10.12
CA LYS A 617 -3.57 -30.38 10.44
C LYS A 617 -3.93 -28.89 10.23
N PRO A 618 -3.36 -27.96 11.02
CA PRO A 618 -3.50 -26.53 10.77
C PRO A 618 -3.09 -26.18 9.33
N ARG A 619 -3.84 -25.29 8.69
CA ARG A 619 -3.59 -24.89 7.29
C ARG A 619 -2.29 -24.09 7.17
N ALA A 620 -2.08 -23.13 8.06
CA ALA A 620 -0.83 -22.39 8.22
C ALA A 620 0.23 -23.27 8.91
N ASN A 621 1.06 -23.95 8.12
CA ASN A 621 2.11 -24.85 8.60
C ASN A 621 3.42 -24.70 7.80
N PHE A 622 4.45 -25.42 8.21
CA PHE A 622 5.80 -25.37 7.62
C PHE A 622 6.21 -26.69 6.95
N ASP A 623 5.25 -27.51 6.48
CA ASP A 623 5.52 -28.83 5.91
C ASP A 623 6.08 -28.76 4.48
N THR A 624 5.77 -27.69 3.72
CA THR A 624 6.26 -27.50 2.35
C THR A 624 6.72 -26.05 2.15
N PHE A 625 7.62 -25.83 1.18
CA PHE A 625 8.17 -24.50 0.94
C PHE A 625 7.13 -23.43 0.58
N ILE A 626 6.18 -23.76 -0.30
CA ILE A 626 5.12 -22.81 -0.68
C ILE A 626 4.22 -22.50 0.53
N GLN A 627 3.83 -23.52 1.30
CA GLN A 627 3.00 -23.31 2.49
C GLN A 627 3.74 -22.52 3.58
N ALA A 628 5.04 -22.77 3.76
CA ALA A 628 5.89 -21.99 4.66
C ALA A 628 6.03 -20.53 4.19
N LEU A 629 6.17 -20.30 2.88
CA LEU A 629 6.21 -18.95 2.30
C LEU A 629 4.92 -18.17 2.60
N LEU A 630 3.76 -18.82 2.41
CA LEU A 630 2.45 -18.24 2.71
C LEU A 630 2.29 -17.94 4.20
N THR A 631 2.72 -18.88 5.06
CA THR A 631 2.63 -18.73 6.52
C THR A 631 3.53 -17.59 7.02
N VAL A 632 4.75 -17.45 6.49
CA VAL A 632 5.62 -16.30 6.81
C VAL A 632 5.03 -15.00 6.28
N PHE A 633 4.45 -15.00 5.08
CA PHE A 633 3.79 -13.83 4.54
C PHE A 633 2.58 -13.40 5.39
N GLN A 634 1.78 -14.35 5.88
CA GLN A 634 0.70 -14.12 6.85
C GLN A 634 1.20 -13.49 8.15
N ILE A 635 2.30 -13.98 8.71
CA ILE A 635 2.89 -13.38 9.92
C ILE A 635 3.38 -11.95 9.65
N LEU A 636 3.89 -11.67 8.43
CA LEU A 636 4.32 -10.32 8.04
C LEU A 636 3.16 -9.34 7.82
N THR A 637 1.99 -9.80 7.39
CA THR A 637 0.80 -8.94 7.33
C THR A 637 0.24 -8.64 8.72
N GLY A 638 0.65 -9.42 9.73
CA GLY A 638 0.19 -9.28 11.11
C GLY A 638 -1.15 -9.93 11.41
N GLU A 639 -1.63 -10.79 10.51
CA GLU A 639 -2.94 -11.44 10.60
C GLU A 639 -2.79 -12.85 11.15
N ASP A 640 -3.52 -13.20 12.20
CA ASP A 640 -3.56 -14.55 12.80
C ASP A 640 -2.16 -15.11 13.19
N TRP A 641 -1.18 -14.24 13.37
CA TRP A 641 0.21 -14.66 13.63
C TRP A 641 0.36 -15.30 15.02
N ASN A 642 -0.47 -14.88 15.96
CA ASN A 642 -0.62 -15.44 17.30
C ASN A 642 -1.09 -16.90 17.23
N THR A 643 -2.07 -17.22 16.39
CA THR A 643 -2.57 -18.59 16.16
C THR A 643 -1.47 -19.50 15.63
N VAL A 644 -0.65 -19.03 14.68
CA VAL A 644 0.51 -19.79 14.17
C VAL A 644 1.57 -19.98 15.26
N MET A 645 1.78 -18.98 16.11
CA MET A 645 2.69 -19.07 17.27
C MET A 645 2.21 -20.10 18.29
N TYR A 646 0.92 -20.15 18.60
CA TYR A 646 0.35 -21.11 19.55
C TYR A 646 0.61 -22.56 19.10
N ASN A 647 0.32 -22.86 17.83
CA ASN A 647 0.64 -24.14 17.21
C ASN A 647 2.15 -24.44 17.28
N GLY A 648 2.99 -23.41 17.08
CA GLY A 648 4.45 -23.50 17.24
C GLY A 648 4.87 -23.96 18.63
N ILE A 649 4.35 -23.32 19.69
CA ILE A 649 4.67 -23.63 21.09
C ILE A 649 4.16 -25.03 21.47
N GLU A 650 2.94 -25.37 21.05
CA GLU A 650 2.34 -26.69 21.30
C GLU A 650 3.15 -27.83 20.69
N SER A 651 3.73 -27.62 19.49
CA SER A 651 4.53 -28.64 18.79
C SER A 651 5.83 -29.05 19.53
N PHE A 652 6.23 -28.28 20.54
CA PHE A 652 7.38 -28.57 21.42
C PHE A 652 6.96 -28.94 22.86
N GLY A 653 5.71 -29.35 23.07
CA GLY A 653 5.19 -29.80 24.37
C GLY A 653 4.55 -28.70 25.22
N GLY A 654 4.22 -27.54 24.62
CA GLY A 654 3.46 -26.48 25.28
C GLY A 654 4.28 -25.63 26.26
N VAL A 655 3.56 -24.98 27.19
CA VAL A 655 4.13 -24.01 28.14
C VAL A 655 4.92 -24.68 29.27
N GLY A 656 4.62 -25.94 29.60
CA GLY A 656 5.30 -26.70 30.65
C GLY A 656 6.73 -27.15 30.31
N THR A 657 7.18 -26.97 29.06
CA THR A 657 8.52 -27.33 28.59
C THR A 657 9.28 -26.10 28.08
N LEU A 658 10.48 -26.30 27.52
CA LEU A 658 11.22 -25.23 26.82
C LEU A 658 10.55 -24.78 25.51
N GLY A 659 9.34 -25.25 25.17
CA GLY A 659 8.60 -24.89 23.97
C GLY A 659 8.29 -23.38 23.85
N VAL A 660 8.11 -22.68 24.98
CA VAL A 660 7.86 -21.22 24.99
C VAL A 660 8.99 -20.43 24.34
N ILE A 661 10.24 -20.91 24.38
CA ILE A 661 11.40 -20.25 23.75
C ILE A 661 11.20 -20.08 22.24
N VAL A 662 10.41 -20.95 21.63
CA VAL A 662 10.13 -20.92 20.20
C VAL A 662 9.30 -19.71 19.79
N SER A 663 8.58 -19.06 20.72
CA SER A 663 7.92 -17.76 20.49
C SER A 663 8.87 -16.67 19.97
N ILE A 664 10.16 -16.73 20.35
CA ILE A 664 11.20 -15.77 19.89
C ILE A 664 11.30 -15.76 18.36
N TYR A 665 11.14 -16.91 17.70
CA TYR A 665 11.14 -16.98 16.23
C TYR A 665 10.06 -16.05 15.63
N TYR A 666 8.84 -16.11 16.17
CA TYR A 666 7.70 -15.33 15.70
C TYR A 666 7.86 -13.84 16.04
N ILE A 667 8.31 -13.52 17.25
CA ILE A 667 8.57 -12.14 17.68
C ILE A 667 9.63 -11.48 16.77
N VAL A 668 10.75 -12.18 16.52
CA VAL A 668 11.82 -11.66 15.65
C VAL A 668 11.34 -11.52 14.21
N LEU A 669 10.60 -12.51 13.69
CA LEU A 669 10.02 -12.46 12.35
C LEU A 669 9.10 -11.23 12.21
N PHE A 670 8.20 -11.02 13.17
CA PHE A 670 7.25 -9.90 13.17
C PHE A 670 7.98 -8.55 13.25
N ILE A 671 8.87 -8.36 14.24
CA ILE A 671 9.56 -7.07 14.45
C ILE A 671 10.50 -6.75 13.27
N CYS A 672 11.40 -7.67 12.90
CA CYS A 672 12.37 -7.42 11.84
C CYS A 672 11.68 -7.33 10.47
N GLY A 673 10.66 -8.15 10.24
CA GLY A 673 9.89 -8.15 9.01
C GLY A 673 9.11 -6.85 8.81
N ASN A 674 8.36 -6.41 9.83
CA ASN A 674 7.64 -5.15 9.79
C ASN A 674 8.57 -3.94 9.74
N TYR A 675 9.78 -4.03 10.33
CA TYR A 675 10.80 -3.01 10.16
C TYR A 675 11.29 -2.90 8.71
N ILE A 676 11.52 -4.03 8.02
CA ILE A 676 11.89 -4.03 6.60
C ILE A 676 10.72 -3.47 5.77
N LEU A 677 9.50 -3.95 6.00
CA LEU A 677 8.29 -3.46 5.32
C LEU A 677 8.12 -1.95 5.49
N LEU A 678 8.33 -1.43 6.70
CA LEU A 678 8.22 0.00 6.98
C LEU A 678 9.29 0.82 6.25
N ASN A 679 10.52 0.31 6.13
CA ASN A 679 11.54 0.97 5.31
C ASN A 679 11.21 0.95 3.81
N VAL A 680 10.56 -0.12 3.32
CA VAL A 680 10.04 -0.14 1.95
C VAL A 680 8.89 0.87 1.79
N PHE A 681 7.96 0.93 2.74
CA PHE A 681 6.87 1.90 2.80
C PHE A 681 7.39 3.34 2.70
N LEU A 682 8.36 3.69 3.54
CA LEU A 682 8.90 5.04 3.63
C LEU A 682 9.69 5.42 2.38
N ALA A 683 10.48 4.51 1.83
CA ALA A 683 11.18 4.74 0.58
C ALA A 683 10.19 5.08 -0.54
N ILE A 684 9.08 4.32 -0.66
CA ILE A 684 8.01 4.57 -1.63
C ILE A 684 7.35 5.92 -1.37
N ALA A 685 6.93 6.19 -0.13
CA ALA A 685 6.23 7.42 0.22
C ALA A 685 7.08 8.67 -0.05
N VAL A 686 8.39 8.61 0.20
CA VAL A 686 9.34 9.70 -0.02
C VAL A 686 9.62 9.92 -1.51
N ASP A 687 9.83 8.84 -2.28
CA ASP A 687 10.00 8.93 -3.74
C ASP A 687 8.73 9.50 -4.39
N ASN A 688 7.55 9.06 -3.95
CA ASN A 688 6.26 9.55 -4.48
C ASN A 688 5.96 10.99 -4.05
N LEU A 689 6.33 11.40 -2.83
CA LEU A 689 6.26 12.80 -2.38
C LEU A 689 7.13 13.69 -3.28
N ALA A 690 8.33 13.25 -3.63
CA ALA A 690 9.21 13.97 -4.55
C ALA A 690 8.60 14.11 -5.96
N ASP A 691 8.04 13.04 -6.50
CA ASP A 691 7.35 13.06 -7.80
C ASP A 691 6.14 13.99 -7.74
N ALA A 692 5.32 13.92 -6.68
CA ALA A 692 4.15 14.78 -6.50
C ALA A 692 4.52 16.27 -6.40
N ASP A 693 5.54 16.62 -5.60
CA ASP A 693 6.06 17.99 -5.50
C ASP A 693 6.51 18.51 -6.88
N SER A 694 7.17 17.67 -7.68
CA SER A 694 7.62 18.05 -9.02
C SER A 694 6.47 18.25 -10.00
N LEU A 695 5.45 17.39 -9.94
CA LEU A 695 4.25 17.48 -10.79
C LEU A 695 3.42 18.72 -10.44
N THR A 696 3.20 19.00 -9.16
CA THR A 696 2.45 20.19 -8.73
C THR A 696 3.16 21.48 -9.10
N ASN A 697 4.50 21.50 -9.04
CA ASN A 697 5.26 22.67 -9.51
C ASN A 697 5.23 22.80 -11.03
N ALA A 698 5.28 21.69 -11.78
CA ALA A 698 5.13 21.70 -13.22
C ALA A 698 3.74 22.18 -13.65
N GLU A 699 2.66 21.75 -12.98
CA GLU A 699 1.29 22.23 -13.23
C GLU A 699 1.17 23.74 -12.96
N LYS A 700 1.81 24.26 -11.90
CA LYS A 700 1.87 25.71 -11.64
C LYS A 700 2.67 26.46 -12.70
N GLU A 701 3.80 25.90 -13.16
CA GLU A 701 4.61 26.48 -14.24
C GLU A 701 3.82 26.50 -15.57
N GLU A 702 3.05 25.44 -15.87
CA GLU A 702 2.15 25.37 -17.04
C GLU A 702 0.99 26.39 -16.92
N GLU A 703 0.30 26.47 -15.78
CA GLU A 703 -0.76 27.46 -15.53
C GLU A 703 -0.22 28.90 -15.64
N GLN A 704 1.00 29.15 -15.15
CA GLN A 704 1.67 30.45 -15.31
C GLN A 704 2.01 30.74 -16.77
N GLN A 705 2.51 29.77 -17.53
CA GLN A 705 2.78 29.96 -18.95
C GLN A 705 1.50 30.17 -19.77
N GLU A 706 0.39 29.53 -19.41
CA GLU A 706 -0.92 29.78 -20.02
C GLU A 706 -1.40 31.21 -19.73
N LEU A 707 -1.26 31.68 -18.48
CA LEU A 707 -1.60 33.05 -18.09
C LEU A 707 -0.70 34.09 -18.77
N GLU A 708 0.62 33.86 -18.80
CA GLU A 708 1.59 34.72 -19.50
C GLU A 708 1.32 34.74 -21.01
N GLY A 709 0.92 33.59 -21.59
CA GLY A 709 0.52 33.50 -22.99
C GLY A 709 -0.78 34.26 -23.28
N GLU A 710 -1.79 34.17 -22.41
CA GLU A 710 -3.02 34.96 -22.53
C GLU A 710 -2.74 36.47 -22.40
N GLU A 711 -1.84 36.89 -21.51
CA GLU A 711 -1.40 38.29 -21.38
C GLU A 711 -0.63 38.79 -22.62
N GLU A 712 0.23 37.96 -23.22
CA GLU A 712 1.00 38.30 -24.43
C GLU A 712 0.09 38.41 -25.68
N TYR A 713 -1.00 37.62 -25.74
CA TYR A 713 -2.03 37.73 -26.79
C TYR A 713 -2.90 38.99 -26.65
N ASP A 714 -3.16 39.45 -25.43
CA ASP A 714 -3.92 40.68 -25.17
C ASP A 714 -3.06 41.95 -25.43
N GLU A 715 -1.75 41.91 -25.20
CA GLU A 715 -0.84 43.04 -25.52
C GLU A 715 -0.59 43.25 -27.03
N GLU A 716 -0.63 42.19 -27.86
CA GLU A 716 -0.49 42.34 -29.32
C GLU A 716 -1.80 42.77 -30.03
N GLY A 717 -2.92 42.80 -29.31
CA GLY A 717 -4.26 43.09 -29.85
C GLY A 717 -4.73 44.55 -29.79
N GLU A 718 -4.14 45.41 -28.97
CA GLU A 718 -4.65 46.78 -28.76
C GLU A 718 -3.84 47.88 -29.47
N GLY A 719 -4.11 48.03 -30.77
CA GLY A 719 -3.88 49.26 -31.50
C GLY A 719 -5.21 49.78 -32.08
N PHE A 720 -5.72 50.88 -31.51
CA PHE A 720 -6.86 51.74 -31.91
C PHE A 720 -8.21 51.59 -31.17
N GLY A 721 -8.54 52.63 -30.37
CA GLY A 721 -9.82 53.34 -30.53
C GLY A 721 -10.83 53.29 -29.38
N GLU A 722 -10.77 54.34 -28.52
CA GLU A 722 -11.82 54.99 -27.70
C GLU A 722 -13.20 54.32 -27.47
N GLY A 723 -13.61 54.29 -26.20
CA GLY A 723 -14.97 54.73 -25.81
C GLY A 723 -15.70 53.92 -24.74
N GLY A 724 -15.43 54.24 -23.46
CA GLY A 724 -16.40 54.27 -22.35
C GLY A 724 -17.26 53.06 -21.99
N GLU A 725 -17.08 52.51 -20.79
CA GLU A 725 -18.04 52.59 -19.67
C GLU A 725 -17.43 51.92 -18.43
N GLY A 726 -17.47 52.63 -17.30
CA GLY A 726 -16.81 52.23 -16.05
C GLY A 726 -17.49 51.04 -15.39
N MET A 727 -16.67 50.08 -14.96
CA MET A 727 -17.08 49.00 -14.08
C MET A 727 -16.37 49.17 -12.74
N ASP A 728 -17.17 49.35 -11.70
CA ASP A 728 -16.75 49.61 -10.32
C ASP A 728 -15.78 48.53 -9.80
N MET A 729 -14.54 48.94 -9.55
CA MET A 729 -13.65 48.25 -8.64
C MET A 729 -14.24 48.34 -7.22
N GLU A 730 -14.60 47.20 -6.63
CA GLU A 730 -14.78 47.14 -5.18
C GLU A 730 -13.41 47.37 -4.53
N GLU A 731 -13.20 48.61 -4.08
CA GLU A 731 -12.20 49.00 -3.10
C GLU A 731 -12.31 48.05 -1.90
N GLN A 732 -11.36 47.13 -1.79
CA GLN A 732 -11.03 46.51 -0.53
C GLN A 732 -10.12 47.51 0.20
N GLU A 733 -10.71 48.36 1.04
CA GLU A 733 -9.94 49.19 1.98
C GLU A 733 -8.95 48.28 2.73
N PRO A 734 -7.63 48.54 2.66
CA PRO A 734 -6.71 47.92 3.57
C PRO A 734 -6.99 48.50 4.95
N GLY A 735 -7.59 47.70 5.83
CA GLY A 735 -7.46 47.97 7.25
C GLY A 735 -5.96 48.03 7.54
N GLU A 736 -5.50 49.15 8.11
CA GLU A 736 -4.14 49.31 8.62
C GLU A 736 -3.89 48.27 9.74
N ASP A 737 -3.58 47.04 9.34
CA ASP A 737 -2.95 46.08 10.24
C ASP A 737 -1.49 46.51 10.34
N LEU A 738 -1.13 47.12 11.47
CA LEU A 738 0.25 47.28 11.89
C LEU A 738 0.95 45.92 11.75
N VAL A 739 1.85 45.81 10.77
CA VAL A 739 2.78 44.70 10.61
C VAL A 739 3.58 44.59 11.91
N THR A 740 3.23 43.60 12.74
CA THR A 740 4.07 43.18 13.86
C THR A 740 4.74 41.86 13.49
N PRO A 741 6.05 41.71 13.72
CA PRO A 741 6.86 40.63 13.14
C PRO A 741 6.73 39.28 13.87
N ARG A 742 5.52 38.92 14.36
CA ARG A 742 5.32 37.76 15.23
C ARG A 742 4.28 36.79 14.63
N PRO A 743 4.63 35.53 14.28
CA PRO A 743 3.63 34.50 14.12
C PRO A 743 3.07 34.16 15.51
N ARG A 744 1.78 34.44 15.74
CA ARG A 744 1.09 34.10 17.01
C ARG A 744 0.41 32.74 16.88
N ARG A 745 0.53 31.89 17.91
CA ARG A 745 -0.29 30.67 18.02
C ARG A 745 -1.77 31.03 17.99
N MET A 746 -2.58 30.20 17.33
CA MET A 746 -4.05 30.36 17.23
C MET A 746 -4.77 30.46 18.60
N SER A 747 -4.14 29.99 19.68
CA SER A 747 -4.61 30.13 21.06
C SER A 747 -4.50 31.55 21.65
N GLU A 748 -3.76 32.46 21.03
CA GLU A 748 -3.46 33.81 21.53
C GLU A 748 -4.18 34.95 20.78
N LEU A 749 -5.09 34.63 19.85
CA LEU A 749 -5.97 35.64 19.26
C LEU A 749 -6.94 36.18 20.33
N PRO A 750 -6.95 37.49 20.63
CA PRO A 750 -8.10 38.09 21.27
C PRO A 750 -9.29 37.84 20.34
N THR A 751 -10.36 37.25 20.84
CA THR A 751 -11.58 37.02 20.08
C THR A 751 -12.29 38.35 19.85
N VAL A 752 -11.79 39.17 18.93
CA VAL A 752 -12.63 40.20 18.32
C VAL A 752 -13.55 39.44 17.38
N THR A 753 -14.77 39.14 17.84
CA THR A 753 -15.80 38.60 16.97
C THR A 753 -16.20 39.70 15.99
N PRO A 754 -15.90 39.60 14.68
CA PRO A 754 -16.45 40.54 13.72
C PRO A 754 -17.97 40.35 13.77
N HIS A 755 -18.67 41.37 14.23
CA HIS A 755 -20.12 41.40 14.27
C HIS A 755 -20.58 41.25 12.82
N LYS A 756 -21.13 40.10 12.41
CA LYS A 756 -21.58 39.93 11.02
C LYS A 756 -22.66 40.99 10.74
N PRO A 757 -22.44 41.92 9.80
CA PRO A 757 -23.40 42.98 9.54
C PRO A 757 -24.70 42.39 8.98
N ILE A 758 -25.83 43.02 9.32
CA ILE A 758 -27.14 42.60 8.80
C ILE A 758 -27.13 42.80 7.28
N PRO A 759 -27.47 41.78 6.47
CA PRO A 759 -27.55 41.94 5.02
C PRO A 759 -28.52 43.08 4.64
N LYS A 760 -28.08 44.01 3.78
CA LYS A 760 -28.87 45.19 3.35
C LYS A 760 -30.20 44.80 2.66
N ALA A 761 -30.27 43.61 2.07
CA ALA A 761 -31.47 43.04 1.46
C ALA A 761 -32.55 42.65 2.49
N SER A 762 -33.82 42.77 2.12
CA SER A 762 -34.96 42.37 2.97
C SER A 762 -35.00 40.85 3.17
N SER A 763 -35.09 40.38 4.42
CA SER A 763 -35.27 38.95 4.71
C SER A 763 -36.72 38.53 4.48
N LEU A 764 -36.92 37.37 3.85
CA LEU A 764 -38.23 36.81 3.46
C LEU A 764 -39.11 37.79 2.64
N PHE A 765 -38.50 38.78 1.97
CA PHE A 765 -39.18 39.87 1.25
C PHE A 765 -40.07 40.79 2.10
N ILE A 766 -40.09 40.64 3.43
CA ILE A 766 -40.98 41.37 4.35
C ILE A 766 -40.19 42.25 5.33
N LEU A 767 -38.99 41.83 5.74
CA LEU A 767 -38.24 42.47 6.83
C LEU A 767 -37.00 43.21 6.31
N SER A 768 -37.11 44.53 6.14
CA SER A 768 -35.98 45.42 5.78
C SER A 768 -34.88 45.43 6.85
N HIS A 769 -33.66 45.84 6.48
CA HIS A 769 -32.49 45.91 7.36
C HIS A 769 -32.64 46.90 8.52
N THR A 770 -33.57 47.86 8.42
CA THR A 770 -33.90 48.84 9.48
C THR A 770 -35.02 48.41 10.42
N ASN A 771 -35.63 47.23 10.21
CA ASN A 771 -36.76 46.79 11.04
C ASN A 771 -36.30 46.52 12.50
N PRO A 772 -36.96 47.09 13.53
CA PRO A 772 -36.54 46.95 14.92
C PRO A 772 -36.56 45.49 15.41
N PHE A 773 -37.48 44.67 14.89
CA PHE A 773 -37.55 43.23 15.21
C PHE A 773 -36.35 42.46 14.66
N ARG A 774 -35.93 42.74 13.42
CA ARG A 774 -34.75 42.11 12.80
C ARG A 774 -33.45 42.50 13.51
N VAL A 775 -33.34 43.76 13.92
CA VAL A 775 -32.20 44.27 14.71
C VAL A 775 -32.16 43.62 16.09
N PHE A 776 -33.31 43.46 16.76
CA PHE A 776 -33.41 42.76 18.04
C PHE A 776 -33.01 41.27 17.92
N CYS A 777 -33.51 40.56 16.91
CA CYS A 777 -33.10 39.17 16.64
C CYS A 777 -31.60 39.07 16.35
N ASN A 778 -31.01 40.04 15.64
CA ASN A 778 -29.57 40.08 15.40
C ASN A 778 -28.76 40.29 16.70
N LYS A 779 -29.28 41.08 17.64
CA LYS A 779 -28.66 41.26 18.97
C LYS A 779 -28.70 39.96 19.80
N ILE A 780 -29.78 39.19 19.71
CA ILE A 780 -29.90 37.88 20.38
C ILE A 780 -28.97 36.85 19.76
N VAL A 781 -28.97 36.69 18.44
CA VAL A 781 -28.20 35.66 17.73
C VAL A 781 -26.69 35.84 17.92
N ASN A 782 -26.22 37.09 18.00
CA ASN A 782 -24.80 37.40 18.23
C ASN A 782 -24.41 37.39 19.72
N HIS A 783 -25.35 37.21 20.65
CA HIS A 783 -25.04 37.19 22.07
C HIS A 783 -24.25 35.92 22.43
N THR A 784 -23.18 36.08 23.22
CA THR A 784 -22.32 34.98 23.69
C THR A 784 -23.09 33.93 24.48
N TYR A 785 -23.92 34.34 25.45
CA TYR A 785 -24.84 33.44 26.16
C TYR A 785 -25.74 32.63 25.22
N PHE A 786 -26.33 33.22 24.19
CA PHE A 786 -27.17 32.48 23.25
C PHE A 786 -26.37 31.39 22.51
N THR A 787 -25.16 31.71 22.05
CA THR A 787 -24.28 30.75 21.37
C THR A 787 -23.83 29.62 22.30
N ASN A 788 -23.44 29.93 23.53
CA ASN A 788 -23.01 28.94 24.52
C ASN A 788 -24.17 28.06 24.99
N SER A 789 -25.36 28.62 25.21
CA SER A 789 -26.56 27.86 25.58
C SER A 789 -26.96 26.87 24.49
N VAL A 790 -26.94 27.29 23.22
CA VAL A 790 -27.21 26.37 22.09
C VAL A 790 -26.17 25.26 22.02
N LEU A 791 -24.88 25.56 22.26
CA LEU A 791 -23.83 24.53 22.27
C LEU A 791 -24.06 23.50 23.39
N VAL A 792 -24.39 23.95 24.61
CA VAL A 792 -24.76 23.05 25.72
C VAL A 792 -25.98 22.21 25.36
N CYS A 793 -27.00 22.80 24.74
CA CYS A 793 -28.17 22.04 24.26
C CYS A 793 -27.78 20.97 23.22
N ILE A 794 -26.83 21.24 22.32
CA ILE A 794 -26.32 20.25 21.36
C ILE A 794 -25.62 19.10 22.10
N LEU A 795 -24.74 19.41 23.07
CA LEU A 795 -24.01 18.39 23.84
C LEU A 795 -24.95 17.51 24.67
N VAL A 796 -25.88 18.12 25.41
CA VAL A 796 -26.86 17.39 26.22
C VAL A 796 -27.81 16.57 25.33
N SER A 797 -28.28 17.15 24.23
CA SER A 797 -29.12 16.41 23.27
C SER A 797 -28.39 15.21 22.66
N SER A 798 -27.08 15.31 22.44
CA SER A 798 -26.25 14.21 21.91
C SER A 798 -26.02 13.12 22.96
N ALA A 799 -25.77 13.50 24.22
CA ALA A 799 -25.63 12.56 25.33
C ALA A 799 -26.93 11.78 25.59
N MET A 800 -28.09 12.42 25.43
CA MET A 800 -29.38 11.76 25.56
C MET A 800 -29.66 10.76 24.44
N LEU A 801 -29.16 10.99 23.23
CA LEU A 801 -29.24 10.01 22.14
C LEU A 801 -28.44 8.74 22.49
N ALA A 802 -27.27 8.89 23.11
CA ALA A 802 -26.46 7.76 23.56
C ALA A 802 -27.09 6.98 24.74
N ALA A 803 -28.00 7.61 25.48
CA ALA A 803 -28.72 6.99 26.59
C ALA A 803 -29.99 6.24 26.16
N GLU A 804 -30.35 6.23 24.87
CA GLU A 804 -31.53 5.55 24.34
C GLU A 804 -31.41 4.01 24.50
N ASP A 805 -32.51 3.35 24.84
CA ASP A 805 -32.58 1.88 24.88
C ASP A 805 -33.00 1.32 23.51
N PRO A 806 -32.12 0.62 22.79
CA PRO A 806 -32.46 0.05 21.49
C PRO A 806 -33.37 -1.19 21.58
N LEU A 807 -33.40 -1.89 22.72
CA LEU A 807 -34.14 -3.16 22.87
C LEU A 807 -35.62 -2.91 23.19
N GLU A 808 -35.90 -1.98 24.11
CA GLU A 808 -37.25 -1.68 24.58
C GLU A 808 -37.71 -0.27 24.19
N ALA A 809 -38.37 -0.15 23.03
CA ALA A 809 -38.87 1.14 22.53
C ALA A 809 -39.83 1.86 23.52
N ASN A 810 -40.61 1.10 24.30
CA ASN A 810 -41.58 1.63 25.26
C ASN A 810 -41.04 1.74 26.70
N SER A 811 -39.73 1.63 26.90
CA SER A 811 -39.15 1.76 28.24
C SER A 811 -39.46 3.13 28.85
N ARG A 812 -39.57 3.17 30.18
CA ARG A 812 -39.76 4.44 30.92
C ARG A 812 -38.64 5.44 30.59
N ARG A 813 -37.41 4.92 30.40
CA ARG A 813 -36.24 5.70 29.96
C ARG A 813 -36.48 6.36 28.60
N ASN A 814 -36.87 5.58 27.59
CA ASN A 814 -37.14 6.11 26.25
C ASN A 814 -38.31 7.10 26.22
N THR A 815 -39.34 6.86 27.03
CA THR A 815 -40.45 7.81 27.18
C THR A 815 -39.97 9.16 27.72
N ILE A 816 -39.09 9.16 28.73
CA ILE A 816 -38.49 10.38 29.29
C ILE A 816 -37.57 11.06 28.27
N LEU A 817 -36.72 10.29 27.58
CA LEU A 817 -35.82 10.81 26.54
C LEU A 817 -36.59 11.45 25.39
N ASN A 818 -37.75 10.90 25.00
CA ASN A 818 -38.59 11.48 23.96
C ASN A 818 -39.16 12.86 24.37
N TYR A 819 -39.51 13.08 25.64
CA TYR A 819 -39.90 14.42 26.12
C TYR A 819 -38.76 15.44 25.99
N PHE A 820 -37.54 15.03 26.32
CA PHE A 820 -36.37 15.88 26.11
C PHE A 820 -36.10 16.11 24.62
N ASP A 821 -36.37 15.13 23.76
CA ASP A 821 -36.22 15.27 22.32
C ASP A 821 -37.15 16.36 21.74
N TYR A 822 -38.40 16.41 22.21
CA TYR A 822 -39.33 17.50 21.89
C TYR A 822 -38.80 18.86 22.36
N PHE A 823 -38.26 18.93 23.57
CA PHE A 823 -37.69 20.16 24.12
C PHE A 823 -36.51 20.67 23.26
N PHE A 824 -35.52 19.82 22.98
CA PHE A 824 -34.35 20.23 22.20
C PHE A 824 -34.70 20.57 20.75
N THR A 825 -35.57 19.79 20.10
CA THR A 825 -36.01 20.09 18.73
C THR A 825 -36.72 21.45 18.67
N THR A 826 -37.49 21.80 19.69
CA THR A 826 -38.14 23.11 19.80
C THR A 826 -37.10 24.24 19.94
N VAL A 827 -36.13 24.08 20.86
CA VAL A 827 -35.02 25.05 21.04
C VAL A 827 -34.25 25.28 19.73
N PHE A 828 -33.96 24.21 19.00
CA PHE A 828 -33.24 24.30 17.72
C PHE A 828 -34.09 24.88 16.59
N THR A 829 -35.40 24.62 16.59
CA THR A 829 -36.33 25.26 15.66
C THR A 829 -36.34 26.76 15.88
N ILE A 830 -36.45 27.23 17.13
CA ILE A 830 -36.39 28.65 17.50
C ILE A 830 -35.06 29.28 17.06
N GLU A 831 -33.94 28.59 17.29
CA GLU A 831 -32.62 29.05 16.86
C GLU A 831 -32.55 29.29 15.34
N ILE A 832 -33.01 28.33 14.54
CA ILE A 832 -33.00 28.43 13.07
C ILE A 832 -33.94 29.53 12.62
N THR A 833 -35.15 29.63 13.20
CA THR A 833 -36.10 30.70 12.86
C THR A 833 -35.49 32.08 13.12
N LEU A 834 -34.83 32.29 14.27
CA LEU A 834 -34.14 33.55 14.58
C LEU A 834 -33.03 33.87 13.56
N LYS A 835 -32.24 32.86 13.15
CA LYS A 835 -31.19 33.03 12.14
C LYS A 835 -31.74 33.34 10.75
N VAL A 836 -32.83 32.69 10.33
CA VAL A 836 -33.50 32.95 9.04
C VAL A 836 -34.10 34.36 9.00
N VAL A 837 -34.64 34.86 10.12
CA VAL A 837 -35.13 36.24 10.24
C VAL A 837 -34.00 37.27 10.05
N VAL A 838 -32.81 37.00 10.62
CA VAL A 838 -31.65 37.90 10.54
C VAL A 838 -30.98 37.85 9.18
N PHE A 839 -30.68 36.65 8.67
CA PHE A 839 -29.85 36.43 7.49
C PHE A 839 -30.63 36.09 6.22
N GLY A 840 -31.95 35.93 6.24
CA GLY A 840 -32.72 35.52 5.05
C GLY A 840 -32.51 34.05 4.64
N LEU A 841 -33.39 33.53 3.77
CA LEU A 841 -33.44 32.10 3.44
C LEU A 841 -32.47 31.70 2.30
N VAL A 842 -32.70 32.13 1.04
CA VAL A 842 -31.93 31.64 -0.13
C VAL A 842 -31.43 32.73 -1.10
N PHE A 843 -32.21 33.80 -1.35
CA PHE A 843 -32.07 34.60 -2.57
C PHE A 843 -30.87 35.57 -2.65
N HIS A 844 -30.29 36.04 -1.53
CA HIS A 844 -29.17 37.01 -1.56
C HIS A 844 -27.81 36.36 -1.21
N LYS A 845 -26.70 36.98 -1.62
CA LYS A 845 -25.31 36.47 -1.42
C LYS A 845 -24.97 36.18 0.06
N GLY A 846 -25.59 36.90 1.01
CA GLY A 846 -25.47 36.67 2.46
C GLY A 846 -26.54 35.77 3.10
N SER A 847 -27.29 34.96 2.33
CA SER A 847 -28.42 34.17 2.86
C SER A 847 -27.99 32.97 3.70
N PHE A 848 -28.84 32.56 4.64
CA PHE A 848 -28.55 31.48 5.58
C PHE A 848 -28.27 30.13 4.87
N CYS A 849 -29.06 29.75 3.85
CA CYS A 849 -28.95 28.44 3.19
C CYS A 849 -27.82 28.30 2.14
N ARG A 850 -27.08 29.38 1.80
CA ARG A 850 -25.94 29.27 0.86
C ARG A 850 -24.68 28.67 1.49
N ASN A 851 -24.61 28.63 2.83
CA ASN A 851 -23.53 27.96 3.54
C ASN A 851 -23.89 26.49 3.79
N ALA A 852 -23.05 25.56 3.34
CA ALA A 852 -23.25 24.12 3.49
C ALA A 852 -23.47 23.69 4.95
N PHE A 853 -22.78 24.31 5.91
CA PHE A 853 -22.94 23.99 7.34
C PHE A 853 -24.29 24.45 7.91
N ASN A 854 -24.83 25.57 7.41
CA ASN A 854 -26.16 26.03 7.80
C ASN A 854 -27.27 25.17 7.18
N LEU A 855 -27.03 24.61 5.98
CA LEU A 855 -27.92 23.65 5.35
C LEU A 855 -28.01 22.35 6.15
N LEU A 856 -26.89 21.88 6.72
CA LEU A 856 -26.87 20.75 7.66
C LEU A 856 -27.72 21.03 8.91
N ASP A 857 -27.58 22.22 9.50
CA ASP A 857 -28.40 22.62 10.67
C ASP A 857 -29.91 22.54 10.36
N ILE A 858 -30.33 23.02 9.17
CA ILE A 858 -31.73 22.93 8.71
C ILE A 858 -32.16 21.48 8.51
N LEU A 859 -31.34 20.68 7.85
CA LEU A 859 -31.64 19.27 7.57
C LEU A 859 -31.92 18.50 8.88
N VAL A 860 -31.08 18.68 9.90
CA VAL A 860 -31.22 17.99 11.19
C VAL A 860 -32.54 18.34 11.90
N VAL A 861 -32.92 19.62 11.90
CA VAL A 861 -34.17 20.08 12.51
C VAL A 861 -35.37 19.62 11.69
N ALA A 862 -35.29 19.68 10.36
CA ALA A 862 -36.34 19.21 9.46
C ALA A 862 -36.61 17.70 9.65
N VAL A 863 -35.56 16.87 9.68
CA VAL A 863 -35.66 15.43 9.95
C VAL A 863 -36.33 15.18 11.31
N SER A 864 -35.93 15.93 12.35
CA SER A 864 -36.49 15.78 13.70
C SER A 864 -37.98 16.14 13.73
N LEU A 865 -38.40 17.23 13.09
CA LEU A 865 -39.81 17.62 12.98
C LEU A 865 -40.65 16.61 12.18
N VAL A 866 -40.16 16.17 11.01
CA VAL A 866 -40.85 15.18 10.16
C VAL A 866 -41.04 13.86 10.91
N SER A 867 -40.03 13.45 11.68
CA SER A 867 -40.08 12.21 12.47
C SER A 867 -41.12 12.25 13.61
N PHE A 868 -41.53 13.44 14.06
CA PHE A 868 -42.61 13.60 15.05
C PHE A 868 -44.01 13.63 14.42
N VAL A 869 -44.12 14.14 13.19
CA VAL A 869 -45.39 14.21 12.45
C VAL A 869 -45.77 12.82 11.93
N LEU A 870 -44.78 12.05 11.48
CA LEU A 870 -44.97 10.67 10.99
C LEU A 870 -44.90 9.66 12.15
N LYS A 871 -45.93 9.64 13.01
CA LYS A 871 -46.04 8.67 14.12
C LYS A 871 -46.36 7.23 13.70
N SER A 872 -46.69 6.98 12.44
CA SER A 872 -47.03 5.64 11.97
C SER A 872 -45.78 4.79 11.80
N ASP A 873 -45.57 3.82 12.70
CA ASP A 873 -44.47 2.83 12.64
C ASP A 873 -44.54 1.90 11.42
N ALA A 874 -45.59 2.02 10.59
CA ALA A 874 -45.84 1.16 9.43
C ALA A 874 -44.91 1.41 8.23
N ILE A 875 -44.13 2.50 8.21
CA ILE A 875 -43.28 2.85 7.07
C ILE A 875 -41.80 2.71 7.44
N SER A 876 -41.06 1.85 6.73
CA SER A 876 -39.60 1.66 6.87
C SER A 876 -38.81 2.98 6.80
N VAL A 877 -39.31 3.96 6.05
CA VAL A 877 -38.77 5.31 5.94
C VAL A 877 -38.72 6.05 7.29
N VAL A 878 -39.69 5.85 8.19
CA VAL A 878 -39.68 6.49 9.52
C VAL A 878 -38.52 5.99 10.38
N LYS A 879 -38.13 4.72 10.25
CA LYS A 879 -36.93 4.17 10.90
C LYS A 879 -35.66 4.85 10.41
N ILE A 880 -35.52 5.05 9.09
CA ILE A 880 -34.38 5.76 8.49
C ILE A 880 -34.32 7.22 8.96
N LEU A 881 -35.48 7.91 9.03
CA LEU A 881 -35.55 9.28 9.54
C LEU A 881 -35.19 9.39 11.03
N ARG A 882 -35.50 8.38 11.85
CA ARG A 882 -35.04 8.31 13.25
C ARG A 882 -33.52 8.14 13.33
N VAL A 883 -32.91 7.31 12.48
CA VAL A 883 -31.45 7.15 12.39
C VAL A 883 -30.76 8.46 12.03
N LEU A 884 -31.33 9.26 11.10
CA LEU A 884 -30.77 10.57 10.72
C LEU A 884 -30.73 11.60 11.87
N ARG A 885 -31.40 11.35 13.02
CA ARG A 885 -31.22 12.17 14.24
C ARG A 885 -29.80 12.08 14.81
N VAL A 886 -29.02 11.05 14.43
CA VAL A 886 -27.59 10.93 14.75
C VAL A 886 -26.73 12.07 14.19
N LEU A 887 -27.26 12.86 13.24
CA LEU A 887 -26.56 14.02 12.67
C LEU A 887 -26.54 15.25 13.62
N ARG A 888 -27.24 15.23 14.76
CA ARG A 888 -27.27 16.35 15.74
C ARG A 888 -25.91 16.80 16.28
N PRO A 889 -24.97 15.91 16.63
CA PRO A 889 -23.64 16.31 17.09
C PRO A 889 -22.85 17.07 16.01
N LEU A 890 -23.09 16.82 14.71
CA LEU A 890 -22.39 17.51 13.61
C LEU A 890 -22.66 19.02 13.59
N ARG A 891 -23.75 19.48 14.21
CA ARG A 891 -24.07 20.90 14.38
C ARG A 891 -23.02 21.65 15.23
N ALA A 892 -22.29 20.93 16.08
CA ALA A 892 -21.17 21.50 16.84
C ALA A 892 -20.03 21.99 15.93
N ILE A 893 -19.86 21.42 14.73
CA ILE A 893 -18.83 21.83 13.75
C ILE A 893 -19.00 23.31 13.36
N ASN A 894 -20.23 23.76 13.13
CA ASN A 894 -20.51 25.15 12.75
C ASN A 894 -20.29 26.14 13.91
N ARG A 895 -20.17 25.63 15.16
CA ARG A 895 -20.05 26.43 16.39
C ARG A 895 -18.61 26.48 16.92
N ALA A 896 -17.87 25.39 16.83
CA ALA A 896 -16.48 25.31 17.24
C ALA A 896 -15.56 25.68 16.06
N LYS A 897 -14.92 26.86 16.13
CA LYS A 897 -14.01 27.35 15.08
C LYS A 897 -12.90 26.34 14.76
N GLY A 898 -12.27 25.75 15.78
CA GLY A 898 -11.23 24.73 15.60
C GLY A 898 -11.72 23.51 14.80
N LEU A 899 -12.87 22.94 15.17
CA LEU A 899 -13.45 21.79 14.47
C LEU A 899 -13.85 22.14 13.02
N LYS A 900 -14.36 23.36 12.79
CA LYS A 900 -14.69 23.85 11.46
C LYS A 900 -13.46 23.90 10.54
N HIS A 901 -12.34 24.43 11.04
CA HIS A 901 -11.09 24.49 10.28
C HIS A 901 -10.57 23.09 9.96
N VAL A 902 -10.55 22.18 10.93
CA VAL A 902 -10.12 20.78 10.71
C VAL A 902 -10.95 20.11 9.61
N VAL A 903 -12.30 20.23 9.67
CA VAL A 903 -13.18 19.63 8.65
C VAL A 903 -12.95 20.26 7.27
N GLN A 904 -12.72 21.58 7.20
CA GLN A 904 -12.44 22.25 5.93
C GLN A 904 -11.10 21.78 5.32
N CYS A 905 -10.05 21.64 6.14
CA CYS A 905 -8.77 21.08 5.70
C CYS A 905 -8.95 19.66 5.14
N VAL A 906 -9.75 18.81 5.81
CA VAL A 906 -10.07 17.46 5.31
C VAL A 906 -10.80 17.51 3.96
N ILE A 907 -11.79 18.40 3.80
CA ILE A 907 -12.53 18.52 2.52
C ILE A 907 -11.60 18.97 1.38
N VAL A 908 -10.70 19.91 1.63
CA VAL A 908 -9.70 20.36 0.65
C VAL A 908 -8.78 19.19 0.27
N ALA A 909 -8.27 18.45 1.27
CA ALA A 909 -7.42 17.29 1.04
C ALA A 909 -8.12 16.17 0.26
N VAL A 910 -9.39 15.86 0.56
CA VAL A 910 -10.14 14.81 -0.16
C VAL A 910 -10.29 15.15 -1.65
N LYS A 911 -10.45 16.43 -2.00
CA LYS A 911 -10.55 16.84 -3.41
C LYS A 911 -9.26 16.60 -4.17
N THR A 912 -8.10 16.84 -3.56
CA THR A 912 -6.80 16.63 -4.20
C THR A 912 -6.49 15.13 -4.33
N ILE A 913 -6.88 14.31 -3.34
CA ILE A 913 -6.63 12.86 -3.33
C ILE A 913 -7.58 12.08 -4.27
N GLY A 914 -8.68 12.69 -4.72
CA GLY A 914 -9.73 12.02 -5.50
C GLY A 914 -9.23 11.24 -6.72
N ASN A 915 -8.21 11.74 -7.42
CA ASN A 915 -7.61 11.04 -8.57
C ASN A 915 -6.95 9.72 -8.16
N ILE A 916 -6.21 9.69 -7.06
CA ILE A 916 -5.53 8.47 -6.55
C ILE A 916 -6.56 7.46 -6.05
N MET A 917 -7.60 7.91 -5.33
CA MET A 917 -8.71 7.04 -4.90
C MET A 917 -9.41 6.41 -6.09
N LEU A 918 -9.60 7.16 -7.17
CA LEU A 918 -10.23 6.69 -8.40
C LEU A 918 -9.37 5.65 -9.12
N VAL A 919 -8.04 5.83 -9.17
CA VAL A 919 -7.13 4.79 -9.69
C VAL A 919 -7.16 3.53 -8.82
N THR A 920 -7.15 3.69 -7.49
CA THR A 920 -7.20 2.55 -6.55
C THR A 920 -8.49 1.75 -6.73
N PHE A 921 -9.63 2.45 -6.83
CA PHE A 921 -10.92 1.84 -7.12
C PHE A 921 -10.93 1.14 -8.49
N MET A 922 -10.35 1.76 -9.53
CA MET A 922 -10.24 1.16 -10.86
C MET A 922 -9.42 -0.13 -10.82
N LEU A 923 -8.27 -0.14 -10.14
CA LEU A 923 -7.46 -1.36 -10.01
C LEU A 923 -8.16 -2.44 -9.18
N GLN A 924 -8.80 -2.08 -8.07
CA GLN A 924 -9.60 -3.03 -7.28
C GLN A 924 -10.71 -3.64 -8.13
N PHE A 925 -11.40 -2.83 -8.93
CA PHE A 925 -12.40 -3.30 -9.88
C PHE A 925 -11.80 -4.24 -10.94
N MET A 926 -10.61 -3.96 -11.46
CA MET A 926 -9.93 -4.88 -12.39
C MET A 926 -9.62 -6.23 -11.73
N PHE A 927 -9.08 -6.23 -10.50
CA PHE A 927 -8.85 -7.46 -9.74
C PHE A 927 -10.15 -8.19 -9.40
N ALA A 928 -11.25 -7.47 -9.15
CA ALA A 928 -12.56 -8.06 -8.90
C ALA A 928 -13.03 -8.85 -10.13
N ILE A 929 -12.92 -8.28 -11.33
CA ILE A 929 -13.29 -9.00 -12.55
C ILE A 929 -12.35 -10.20 -12.78
N ILE A 930 -11.04 -10.08 -12.54
CA ILE A 930 -10.12 -11.24 -12.59
C ILE A 930 -10.58 -12.32 -11.61
N GLY A 931 -10.95 -11.94 -10.38
CA GLY A 931 -11.43 -12.85 -9.34
C GLY A 931 -12.69 -13.60 -9.77
N VAL A 932 -13.68 -12.90 -10.35
CA VAL A 932 -14.91 -13.53 -10.88
C VAL A 932 -14.55 -14.56 -11.96
N GLN A 933 -13.64 -14.25 -12.88
CA GLN A 933 -13.21 -15.19 -13.94
C GLN A 933 -12.50 -16.44 -13.39
N LEU A 934 -11.86 -16.33 -12.23
CA LEU A 934 -11.10 -17.42 -11.62
C LEU A 934 -11.95 -18.27 -10.66
N PHE A 935 -12.91 -17.66 -9.95
CA PHE A 935 -13.53 -18.26 -8.77
C PHE A 935 -15.07 -18.32 -8.78
N LYS A 936 -15.76 -17.72 -9.76
CA LYS A 936 -17.24 -17.77 -9.82
C LYS A 936 -17.75 -19.21 -9.67
N GLY A 937 -18.73 -19.43 -8.78
CA GLY A 937 -19.34 -20.76 -8.61
C GLY A 937 -18.46 -21.83 -7.98
N THR A 938 -17.25 -21.50 -7.51
CA THR A 938 -16.30 -22.50 -6.96
C THR A 938 -16.17 -22.51 -5.44
N PHE A 939 -16.83 -21.57 -4.75
CA PHE A 939 -16.74 -21.38 -3.29
C PHE A 939 -17.88 -22.07 -2.51
N PHE A 940 -18.70 -22.84 -3.22
CA PHE A 940 -19.72 -23.66 -2.59
C PHE A 940 -19.12 -24.87 -1.87
N SER A 941 -19.67 -25.20 -0.71
CA SER A 941 -19.28 -26.38 0.05
C SER A 941 -20.47 -27.04 0.73
N CYS A 942 -20.37 -28.35 0.93
CA CYS A 942 -21.28 -29.07 1.81
C CYS A 942 -20.67 -29.09 3.21
N ASN A 943 -21.50 -28.95 4.24
CA ASN A 943 -21.05 -29.17 5.62
C ASN A 943 -20.56 -30.62 5.88
N ASP A 944 -20.96 -31.59 5.05
CA ASP A 944 -20.33 -32.92 4.95
C ASP A 944 -19.31 -32.91 3.80
N LEU A 945 -18.02 -32.81 4.14
CA LEU A 945 -16.90 -32.74 3.18
C LEU A 945 -16.79 -33.98 2.28
N SER A 946 -17.51 -35.07 2.59
CA SER A 946 -17.54 -36.27 1.75
C SER A 946 -18.40 -36.10 0.51
N LYS A 947 -19.26 -35.07 0.46
CA LYS A 947 -20.18 -34.79 -0.65
C LYS A 947 -19.69 -33.61 -1.46
N MET A 948 -19.63 -33.81 -2.77
CA MET A 948 -18.99 -32.83 -3.67
C MET A 948 -20.00 -32.04 -4.50
N THR A 949 -21.28 -32.38 -4.51
CA THR A 949 -22.30 -31.68 -5.31
C THR A 949 -23.53 -31.36 -4.48
N GLU A 950 -24.29 -30.34 -4.87
CA GLU A 950 -25.55 -29.96 -4.22
C GLU A 950 -26.57 -31.13 -4.23
N ALA A 951 -26.61 -31.89 -5.31
CA ALA A 951 -27.51 -33.05 -5.42
C ALA A 951 -27.19 -34.15 -4.40
N GLU A 952 -25.91 -34.35 -4.08
CA GLU A 952 -25.43 -35.30 -3.08
C GLU A 952 -25.53 -34.76 -1.64
N CYS A 953 -25.47 -33.44 -1.46
CA CYS A 953 -25.53 -32.76 -0.17
C CYS A 953 -26.96 -32.67 0.39
N ARG A 954 -27.63 -33.82 0.52
CA ARG A 954 -29.00 -33.94 1.03
C ARG A 954 -29.10 -34.98 2.16
N GLY A 955 -30.15 -34.87 2.96
CA GLY A 955 -30.39 -35.76 4.11
C GLY A 955 -29.54 -35.40 5.32
N GLU A 956 -29.19 -36.40 6.13
CA GLU A 956 -28.39 -36.24 7.35
C GLU A 956 -27.07 -37.00 7.24
N TYR A 957 -26.08 -36.56 8.00
CA TYR A 957 -24.78 -37.22 8.15
C TYR A 957 -24.39 -37.31 9.62
N ILE A 958 -23.54 -38.29 9.93
CA ILE A 958 -23.00 -38.48 11.27
C ILE A 958 -21.79 -37.57 11.41
N HIS A 959 -21.87 -36.61 12.32
CA HIS A 959 -20.75 -35.82 12.77
C HIS A 959 -20.23 -36.41 14.07
N TYR A 960 -18.95 -36.76 14.11
CA TYR A 960 -18.30 -37.22 15.33
C TYR A 960 -17.82 -36.00 16.11
N GLU A 961 -18.36 -35.78 17.31
CA GLU A 961 -17.87 -34.73 18.18
C GLU A 961 -16.39 -34.99 18.50
N ASP A 962 -15.55 -33.97 18.30
CA ASP A 962 -14.10 -34.00 18.54
C ASP A 962 -13.31 -35.00 17.68
N GLY A 963 -13.94 -35.56 16.65
CA GLY A 963 -13.37 -36.66 15.87
C GLY A 963 -13.36 -37.98 16.63
N ASP A 964 -14.05 -38.06 17.77
CA ASP A 964 -14.21 -39.27 18.56
C ASP A 964 -15.31 -40.16 17.94
N PRO A 965 -14.96 -41.34 17.41
CA PRO A 965 -15.93 -42.25 16.82
C PRO A 965 -17.03 -42.71 17.78
N THR A 966 -16.84 -42.53 19.09
CA THR A 966 -17.78 -42.94 20.13
C THR A 966 -18.89 -41.93 20.44
N LYS A 967 -18.77 -40.68 19.94
CA LYS A 967 -19.75 -39.60 20.15
C LYS A 967 -20.40 -39.14 18.83
N PRO A 968 -21.29 -39.94 18.21
CA PRO A 968 -21.95 -39.56 16.96
C PRO A 968 -23.15 -38.63 17.20
N VAL A 969 -23.19 -37.52 16.49
CA VAL A 969 -24.32 -36.57 16.44
C VAL A 969 -24.84 -36.48 15.01
N SER A 970 -26.15 -36.65 14.83
CA SER A 970 -26.77 -36.46 13.51
C SER A 970 -26.88 -34.97 13.19
N LYS A 971 -26.32 -34.54 12.05
CA LYS A 971 -26.47 -33.18 11.52
C LYS A 971 -27.09 -33.24 10.13
N LYS A 972 -27.96 -32.29 9.81
CA LYS A 972 -28.54 -32.14 8.48
C LYS A 972 -27.50 -31.63 7.50
N ARG A 973 -27.43 -32.20 6.30
CA ARG A 973 -26.58 -31.71 5.21
C ARG A 973 -27.13 -30.39 4.67
N VAL A 974 -26.24 -29.41 4.51
CA VAL A 974 -26.57 -28.09 3.95
C VAL A 974 -25.47 -27.72 2.95
N TRP A 975 -25.89 -27.38 1.74
CA TRP A 975 -25.03 -26.81 0.72
C TRP A 975 -25.06 -25.29 0.88
N SER A 976 -23.91 -24.69 1.17
CA SER A 976 -23.79 -23.26 1.44
C SER A 976 -22.64 -22.65 0.65
N ASN A 977 -22.82 -21.40 0.25
CA ASN A 977 -21.75 -20.58 -0.31
C ASN A 977 -20.92 -19.95 0.81
N ASN A 978 -19.68 -19.58 0.52
CA ASN A 978 -18.87 -18.78 1.42
C ASN A 978 -19.40 -17.34 1.47
N ASP A 979 -19.39 -16.72 2.66
CA ASP A 979 -19.91 -15.36 2.88
C ASP A 979 -19.20 -14.34 1.99
N PHE A 980 -17.87 -14.45 1.88
CA PHE A 980 -17.05 -13.70 0.93
C PHE A 980 -16.76 -14.58 -0.29
N ASN A 981 -17.36 -14.25 -1.43
CA ASN A 981 -17.21 -14.99 -2.68
C ASN A 981 -16.95 -14.07 -3.88
N PHE A 982 -16.84 -14.68 -5.06
CA PHE A 982 -16.51 -14.03 -6.33
C PHE A 982 -17.56 -14.37 -7.40
N ASP A 983 -18.82 -14.54 -7.01
CA ASP A 983 -19.88 -14.96 -7.92
C ASP A 983 -20.34 -13.85 -8.86
N ASN A 984 -20.17 -12.59 -8.45
CA ASN A 984 -20.35 -11.40 -9.28
C ASN A 984 -19.32 -10.32 -8.90
N VAL A 985 -19.22 -9.27 -9.72
CA VAL A 985 -18.23 -8.20 -9.53
C VAL A 985 -18.44 -7.45 -8.21
N GLY A 986 -19.68 -7.27 -7.76
CA GLY A 986 -19.99 -6.58 -6.50
C GLY A 986 -19.48 -7.36 -5.28
N ASP A 987 -19.80 -8.65 -5.22
CA ASP A 987 -19.35 -9.53 -4.13
C ASP A 987 -17.81 -9.68 -4.15
N ALA A 988 -17.22 -9.79 -5.34
CA ALA A 988 -15.77 -9.80 -5.51
C ALA A 988 -15.10 -8.51 -5.00
N MET A 989 -15.71 -7.34 -5.20
CA MET A 989 -15.19 -6.07 -4.68
C MET A 989 -15.20 -6.02 -3.16
N VAL A 990 -16.24 -6.55 -2.52
CA VAL A 990 -16.33 -6.65 -1.05
C VAL A 990 -15.29 -7.64 -0.51
N SER A 991 -15.16 -8.81 -1.13
CA SER A 991 -14.14 -9.81 -0.78
C SER A 991 -12.72 -9.22 -0.88
N LEU A 992 -12.43 -8.49 -1.95
CA LEU A 992 -11.14 -7.82 -2.11
C LEU A 992 -10.94 -6.64 -1.16
N PHE A 993 -12.03 -5.95 -0.76
CA PHE A 993 -11.94 -4.91 0.25
C PHE A 993 -11.51 -5.49 1.60
N VAL A 994 -12.10 -6.61 2.02
CA VAL A 994 -11.69 -7.34 3.24
C VAL A 994 -10.22 -7.78 3.15
N VAL A 995 -9.79 -8.34 2.02
CA VAL A 995 -8.37 -8.68 1.81
C VAL A 995 -7.47 -7.44 1.88
N SER A 996 -7.94 -6.27 1.43
CA SER A 996 -7.16 -5.03 1.45
C SER A 996 -6.95 -4.44 2.86
N THR A 997 -7.78 -4.82 3.83
CA THR A 997 -7.62 -4.43 5.24
C THR A 997 -6.72 -5.39 6.01
N PHE A 998 -6.22 -6.46 5.38
CA PHE A 998 -5.47 -7.55 6.01
C PHE A 998 -6.25 -8.40 7.02
N GLU A 999 -7.57 -8.35 7.02
CA GLU A 999 -8.43 -9.09 7.96
C GLU A 999 -9.08 -10.30 7.27
N GLY A 1000 -9.07 -11.48 7.89
CA GLY A 1000 -9.73 -12.71 7.40
C GLY A 1000 -9.23 -13.23 6.04
N TRP A 1001 -8.16 -12.65 5.51
CA TRP A 1001 -7.65 -12.99 4.18
C TRP A 1001 -7.03 -14.39 4.07
N PRO A 1002 -6.39 -14.99 5.11
CA PRO A 1002 -5.85 -16.33 5.04
C PRO A 1002 -6.96 -17.37 4.84
N ASP A 1003 -8.11 -17.20 5.50
CA ASP A 1003 -9.26 -18.09 5.34
C ASP A 1003 -9.80 -18.06 3.91
N LEU A 1004 -10.01 -16.85 3.37
CA LEU A 1004 -10.44 -16.68 1.98
C LEU A 1004 -9.41 -17.24 0.99
N LEU A 1005 -8.12 -17.05 1.25
CA LEU A 1005 -7.04 -17.66 0.47
C LEU A 1005 -7.15 -19.19 0.47
N TYR A 1006 -7.36 -19.83 1.63
CA TYR A 1006 -7.43 -21.28 1.72
C TYR A 1006 -8.71 -21.86 1.10
N VAL A 1007 -9.83 -21.13 1.14
CA VAL A 1007 -11.03 -21.44 0.35
C VAL A 1007 -10.68 -21.42 -1.14
N ALA A 1008 -9.99 -20.38 -1.61
CA ALA A 1008 -9.58 -20.26 -3.01
C ALA A 1008 -8.56 -21.33 -3.44
N ILE A 1009 -7.61 -21.72 -2.59
CA ILE A 1009 -6.66 -22.82 -2.86
C ILE A 1009 -7.38 -24.17 -2.97
N ASN A 1010 -8.41 -24.37 -2.16
CA ASN A 1010 -9.22 -25.58 -2.18
C ASN A 1010 -10.28 -25.58 -3.29
N SER A 1011 -10.53 -24.44 -3.93
CA SER A 1011 -11.49 -24.34 -5.02
C SER A 1011 -11.20 -25.35 -6.13
N ASN A 1012 -12.27 -25.94 -6.65
CA ASN A 1012 -12.20 -26.92 -7.72
C ASN A 1012 -13.02 -26.41 -8.92
N GLU A 1013 -13.90 -27.22 -9.48
CA GLU A 1013 -14.74 -26.85 -10.62
C GLU A 1013 -16.00 -26.11 -10.15
N GLU A 1014 -16.67 -25.42 -11.09
CA GLU A 1014 -17.99 -24.84 -10.85
C GLU A 1014 -18.97 -25.94 -10.37
N ASP A 1015 -19.85 -25.61 -9.43
CA ASP A 1015 -20.85 -26.51 -8.82
C ASP A 1015 -20.27 -27.71 -8.06
N ARG A 1016 -18.97 -27.68 -7.75
CA ARG A 1016 -18.30 -28.74 -7.00
C ARG A 1016 -17.66 -28.22 -5.73
N GLY A 1017 -17.70 -29.07 -4.71
CA GLY A 1017 -17.13 -28.81 -3.40
C GLY A 1017 -15.60 -28.69 -3.43
N PRO A 1018 -15.01 -28.15 -2.35
CA PRO A 1018 -13.57 -27.93 -2.25
C PRO A 1018 -12.78 -29.25 -2.24
N VAL A 1019 -11.61 -29.24 -2.89
CA VAL A 1019 -10.61 -30.32 -2.83
C VAL A 1019 -9.33 -29.78 -2.21
N TYR A 1020 -8.86 -30.45 -1.16
CA TYR A 1020 -7.68 -30.02 -0.39
C TYR A 1020 -6.46 -29.76 -1.30
N ASN A 1021 -5.93 -28.53 -1.27
CA ASN A 1021 -4.74 -28.10 -2.01
C ASN A 1021 -4.81 -28.32 -3.55
N SER A 1022 -6.00 -28.26 -4.14
CA SER A 1022 -6.20 -28.43 -5.58
C SER A 1022 -5.45 -27.39 -6.42
N ARG A 1023 -5.54 -26.10 -6.06
CA ARG A 1023 -5.06 -24.97 -6.88
C ARG A 1023 -4.13 -24.03 -6.10
N GLN A 1024 -3.01 -24.53 -5.59
CA GLN A 1024 -2.04 -23.71 -4.84
C GLN A 1024 -1.53 -22.47 -5.59
N ALA A 1025 -1.47 -22.52 -6.93
CA ALA A 1025 -1.02 -21.38 -7.76
C ALA A 1025 -1.92 -20.13 -7.64
N VAL A 1026 -3.17 -20.31 -7.21
CA VAL A 1026 -4.11 -19.20 -6.96
C VAL A 1026 -3.62 -18.25 -5.87
N ALA A 1027 -2.75 -18.70 -4.96
CA ALA A 1027 -2.18 -17.82 -3.94
C ALA A 1027 -1.45 -16.60 -4.53
N LEU A 1028 -0.90 -16.72 -5.74
CA LEU A 1028 -0.29 -15.60 -6.46
C LEU A 1028 -1.26 -14.46 -6.73
N PHE A 1029 -2.55 -14.74 -6.93
CA PHE A 1029 -3.58 -13.72 -7.11
C PHE A 1029 -3.71 -12.85 -5.86
N PHE A 1030 -3.87 -13.46 -4.68
CA PHE A 1030 -4.01 -12.75 -3.41
C PHE A 1030 -2.73 -12.01 -3.02
N ILE A 1031 -1.55 -12.64 -3.16
CA ILE A 1031 -0.26 -11.99 -2.88
C ILE A 1031 -0.05 -10.79 -3.81
N ALA A 1032 -0.32 -10.94 -5.11
CA ALA A 1032 -0.20 -9.84 -6.06
C ALA A 1032 -1.17 -8.70 -5.74
N PHE A 1033 -2.42 -9.02 -5.39
CA PHE A 1033 -3.40 -8.03 -4.96
C PHE A 1033 -2.94 -7.27 -3.70
N ILE A 1034 -2.48 -7.99 -2.68
CA ILE A 1034 -1.96 -7.39 -1.45
C ILE A 1034 -0.77 -6.46 -1.74
N ILE A 1035 0.21 -6.90 -2.54
CA ILE A 1035 1.39 -6.08 -2.86
C ILE A 1035 1.00 -4.82 -3.67
N VAL A 1036 0.08 -4.94 -4.63
CA VAL A 1036 -0.30 -3.82 -5.50
C VAL A 1036 -1.25 -2.84 -4.81
N ILE A 1037 -2.29 -3.34 -4.14
CA ILE A 1037 -3.33 -2.49 -3.56
C ILE A 1037 -3.02 -2.14 -2.11
N ALA A 1038 -2.95 -3.15 -1.24
CA ALA A 1038 -2.84 -2.93 0.19
C ALA A 1038 -1.48 -2.35 0.59
N PHE A 1039 -0.41 -2.72 -0.13
CA PHE A 1039 0.91 -2.16 0.08
C PHE A 1039 1.15 -0.93 -0.81
N PHE A 1040 1.20 -1.07 -2.14
CA PHE A 1040 1.65 0.05 -2.97
C PHE A 1040 0.68 1.24 -3.01
N MET A 1041 -0.62 1.01 -3.23
CA MET A 1041 -1.60 2.09 -3.35
C MET A 1041 -1.90 2.79 -2.02
N MET A 1042 -1.98 2.06 -0.91
CA MET A 1042 -2.12 2.69 0.41
C MET A 1042 -0.92 3.56 0.75
N ASN A 1043 0.29 3.16 0.36
CA ASN A 1043 1.50 3.96 0.61
C ASN A 1043 1.52 5.24 -0.22
N ILE A 1044 1.08 5.18 -1.48
CA ILE A 1044 0.88 6.38 -2.31
C ILE A 1044 -0.15 7.31 -1.67
N PHE A 1045 -1.28 6.75 -1.22
CA PHE A 1045 -2.34 7.51 -0.58
C PHE A 1045 -1.83 8.26 0.65
N VAL A 1046 -1.12 7.56 1.57
CA VAL A 1046 -0.55 8.19 2.77
C VAL A 1046 0.50 9.24 2.40
N GLY A 1047 1.37 8.95 1.43
CA GLY A 1047 2.37 9.91 0.93
C GLY A 1047 1.71 11.21 0.46
N PHE A 1048 0.69 11.11 -0.39
CA PHE A 1048 -0.03 12.27 -0.94
C PHE A 1048 -0.79 13.07 0.13
N VAL A 1049 -1.40 12.39 1.11
CA VAL A 1049 -2.03 13.05 2.27
C VAL A 1049 -1.01 13.87 3.04
N ILE A 1050 0.17 13.30 3.31
CA ILE A 1050 1.26 14.01 4.02
C ILE A 1050 1.68 15.25 3.23
N VAL A 1051 1.88 15.14 1.91
CA VAL A 1051 2.26 16.28 1.05
C VAL A 1051 1.21 17.37 1.11
N THR A 1052 -0.06 17.00 0.92
CA THR A 1052 -1.16 17.97 0.90
C THR A 1052 -1.26 18.69 2.24
N PHE A 1053 -1.09 17.96 3.34
CA PHE A 1053 -1.12 18.53 4.69
C PHE A 1053 0.11 19.43 4.96
N GLN A 1054 1.28 19.06 4.44
CA GLN A 1054 2.48 19.90 4.50
C GLN A 1054 2.30 21.19 3.70
N ASN A 1055 1.81 21.12 2.47
CA ASN A 1055 1.56 22.30 1.62
C ASN A 1055 0.53 23.25 2.24
N GLU A 1056 -0.55 22.73 2.79
CA GLU A 1056 -1.54 23.55 3.53
C GLU A 1056 -0.94 24.15 4.81
N GLY A 1057 -0.03 23.43 5.48
CA GLY A 1057 0.73 23.97 6.61
C GLY A 1057 1.74 25.05 6.20
N GLU A 1058 2.36 24.94 5.03
CA GLU A 1058 3.36 25.90 4.52
C GLU A 1058 2.72 27.19 3.96
N ARG A 1059 1.52 27.10 3.39
CA ARG A 1059 0.71 28.28 3.00
C ARG A 1059 0.45 29.24 4.15
N GLU A 1060 0.45 28.75 5.39
CA GLU A 1060 0.32 29.59 6.58
C GLU A 1060 1.59 30.46 6.83
N TYR A 1061 2.74 30.06 6.29
CA TYR A 1061 4.04 30.73 6.44
C TYR A 1061 4.50 31.50 5.20
N GLU A 1062 3.90 31.30 4.02
CA GLU A 1062 4.24 32.05 2.78
C GLU A 1062 4.14 33.58 2.94
N ASN A 1063 3.32 34.05 3.89
CA ASN A 1063 3.16 35.47 4.20
C ASN A 1063 4.19 36.02 5.22
N CYS A 1064 5.21 35.24 5.61
CA CYS A 1064 6.27 35.67 6.53
C CYS A 1064 7.61 35.85 5.80
N GLU A 1065 8.26 36.99 5.99
CA GLU A 1065 9.60 37.28 5.45
C GLU A 1065 10.73 36.42 6.08
N LEU A 1066 10.45 35.71 7.18
CA LEU A 1066 11.43 34.94 7.95
C LEU A 1066 11.31 33.43 7.67
N ASP A 1067 12.44 32.78 7.42
CA ASP A 1067 12.53 31.32 7.26
C ASP A 1067 12.20 30.58 8.58
N LYS A 1068 11.74 29.32 8.53
CA LYS A 1068 11.32 28.50 9.69
C LYS A 1068 12.38 28.48 10.80
N ASN A 1069 13.65 28.37 10.43
CA ASN A 1069 14.78 28.41 11.38
C ASN A 1069 14.92 29.79 12.05
N GLN A 1070 14.71 30.86 11.29
CA GLN A 1070 14.74 32.22 11.83
C GLN A 1070 13.54 32.47 12.74
N VAL A 1071 12.34 32.00 12.39
CA VAL A 1071 11.15 32.05 13.25
C VAL A 1071 11.38 31.32 14.58
N PHE A 1072 11.93 30.10 14.55
CA PHE A 1072 12.25 29.33 15.75
C PHE A 1072 13.32 30.00 16.63
N CYS A 1073 14.39 30.52 15.99
CA CYS A 1073 15.46 31.26 16.66
C CYS A 1073 15.00 32.61 17.22
N CYS A 1074 14.06 33.29 16.58
CA CYS A 1074 13.45 34.52 17.08
C CYS A 1074 12.46 34.24 18.22
N ALA A 1075 11.70 33.15 18.16
CA ALA A 1075 10.68 32.81 19.16
C ALA A 1075 11.26 32.30 20.50
N SER A 1076 12.37 31.55 20.46
CA SER A 1076 13.01 30.96 21.66
C SER A 1076 13.46 31.99 22.71
N PRO A 1077 14.23 33.06 22.37
CA PRO A 1077 14.66 34.05 23.35
C PRO A 1077 13.52 34.95 23.87
N ILE A 1078 12.48 35.19 23.07
CA ILE A 1078 11.30 36.00 23.48
C ILE A 1078 10.45 35.24 24.51
N SER A 1079 10.43 33.90 24.44
CA SER A 1079 9.70 33.03 25.38
C SER A 1079 10.50 32.69 26.65
N ALA A 1080 11.82 32.89 26.62
CA ALA A 1080 12.74 32.54 27.70
C ALA A 1080 12.76 33.55 28.87
N HIS A 1081 11.96 34.61 28.82
CA HIS A 1081 11.95 35.67 29.85
C HIS A 1081 11.59 35.19 31.27
N GLY A 1082 11.02 33.99 31.45
CA GLY A 1082 10.62 33.50 32.78
C GLY A 1082 11.73 32.91 33.66
N LEU A 1083 12.89 32.53 33.11
CA LEU A 1083 13.92 31.87 33.93
C LEU A 1083 14.85 32.86 34.66
N ALA A 1084 14.96 34.10 34.17
CA ALA A 1084 15.75 35.14 34.82
C ALA A 1084 15.02 35.75 36.04
N ASP A 1085 13.70 35.89 35.97
CA ASP A 1085 12.86 36.44 37.05
C ASP A 1085 12.60 35.45 38.20
N LEU A 1086 12.91 34.17 38.00
CA LEU A 1086 12.87 33.13 39.05
C LEU A 1086 14.23 32.92 39.75
N ILE A 1087 15.29 33.52 39.20
CA ILE A 1087 16.67 33.46 39.72
C ILE A 1087 17.09 34.81 40.35
N GLN A 1088 16.37 35.91 40.07
CA GLN A 1088 16.38 37.14 40.88
C GLN A 1088 15.43 37.02 42.07
#